data_AF-A0A956LP61-F1
#
_entry.id   AF-A0A956LP61-F1
#
_cell.length_a   1.000
_cell.length_b   1.000
_cell.length_c   1.000
_cell.angle_alpha   90.00
_cell.angle_beta   90.00
_cell.angle_gamma   90.00
#
_symmetry.space_group_name_H-M   'P 1'
#
loop_
_entity.id
_entity.type
_entity.pdbx_description
1 polymer ?
#
loop_
_entity_poly.entity_id
_entity_poly.type
_entity_poly.pdbx_seq_one_letter_code
_entity_poly.pdbx_strand_id
1 'polypeptide(L)'
;MTSNATPTSTPTPTPSRAGCEITTTFNGTIVDARSVGGPATRAADATPWLFAGALVSLIGAGLFTAELARAADEADARAHASQGPMPRDATPSAEVMEDPSSSRGAGLIDGAAEDDPKGSFDLGALAAALAAFRYTTLSRWQSEARRLARAEQALAGVERELRALRRGDDERARARWLFEEFISHPDTQVPAVLTRAWIGEGQRRDADGAPRDALSAYASAYTSADRDEDRAAALLEIARLFRRQLDWSGLAAALRTIEQLDAGALDHLSRELADLRRDVAFGRRDLERAAGGDPRDARARLAASLRAATKRDYLDRVLVWPLPGARAPLDRYLLRGARDDVYGLFEVRAEPELPVARDFPLPSPRASVVSLASTGEVFVITVALDRNEARNTLNELTPAGLRALYSWDDSLVQSAAAVDLDGDGQEELYAGTGANARHVVELRRDRDGAWSTREAFADGESPGSGVNQLLGGDFDGDGANELVAALGPWSSYELQLLRRGRAGHLETRARARLGNISSLASFRHASGELRIAATKTDRYRNSRLFSRERPYGEPAGLYLFRVEGDALEQTDYFAVPRAGDDERWVRSGQVFAGDLDGDGLDELAFSDALAPTPSALLLLQTDAGQFEPLVLGHAIPRAFVEVDGDAGAELLLDLRDGSAPDSLWIAGAGDSTLPAAVMTDERDPLGPPPTVDAFGFERAWSEARELASMGLLGDAASALVGLAGRVSDETGAASALTRAADLYEQAGDERRAGKLLSRLVEGRVGVAAARRGALRWQLRQGRLAEALATVDALLADSAVTDRAALLAERERLSPIVAGDARLDLRPGRPLDAAWDVAAPFALQRDPVAGALRVHSGGPRAIASYPVTWSGGHLYFEVELGLERLEWSSGLAISLVRESDDQPVLTISAGARGGAADIVAQLGCDHPGWGPFIEYSPDELRALGPSPRFTIRAAVVSGAGAQRRCEIWSERGELQLSRTRALGEHALHHALHHALHHALEPGDYRVELVSRGGFDSAGQSLLYRVTARGLRPRAPARGDPRVVETSARQLARAYLDADINGALVDALAGDDDSLQLKAIRVDALARQGRRADAQHVLSNIINAGGAPRHPYPREAYMLLRRDPVLFEPLFRASLGPRYLELVMTAYGAAFAHHADDPRTQRELLHLLRRDVEGASPEQQQELERWRARLLRLAEADEPALLGDTADRAPGSAEPRAPAHVVAEDRL
;
A
#
# COMPACT_ATOMS: atom_id res chain seq x y z
N MET A 1 21.44 -14.48 60.46
CA MET A 1 22.79 -14.11 60.90
C MET A 1 23.06 -12.68 60.42
N THR A 2 23.21 -11.77 61.39
CA THR A 2 23.93 -10.47 61.45
C THR A 2 24.87 -10.13 60.27
N SER A 3 25.16 -8.88 59.85
CA SER A 3 24.88 -7.51 60.31
C SER A 3 25.50 -6.46 59.34
N ASN A 4 24.86 -5.29 59.23
CA ASN A 4 25.34 -3.90 59.00
C ASN A 4 26.81 -3.57 58.59
N ALA A 5 26.95 -2.59 57.69
CA ALA A 5 27.74 -1.36 57.93
C ALA A 5 27.48 -0.24 56.88
N THR A 6 27.09 0.94 57.36
CA THR A 6 27.21 2.26 56.72
C THR A 6 28.65 2.80 56.89
N PRO A 7 29.13 3.76 56.07
CA PRO A 7 29.11 5.15 56.53
C PRO A 7 28.93 6.25 55.46
N THR A 8 28.61 7.43 55.99
CA THR A 8 28.40 8.77 55.42
C THR A 8 29.66 9.48 54.90
N SER A 9 29.53 10.30 53.85
CA SER A 9 30.07 11.69 53.79
C SER A 9 29.67 12.42 52.49
N THR A 10 29.04 13.60 52.63
CA THR A 10 28.96 14.69 51.62
C THR A 10 30.34 15.27 51.30
N PRO A 11 30.57 15.81 50.08
CA PRO A 11 30.49 17.27 49.90
C PRO A 11 30.04 17.76 48.51
N THR A 12 29.42 18.95 48.44
CA THR A 12 29.37 19.83 47.25
C THR A 12 30.79 20.37 46.95
N PRO A 13 31.18 20.67 45.68
CA PRO A 13 30.80 21.95 45.04
C PRO A 13 30.74 21.95 43.48
N THR A 14 30.09 22.96 42.89
CA THR A 14 30.36 23.55 41.54
C THR A 14 31.76 24.24 41.55
N PRO A 15 32.48 24.55 40.43
CA PRO A 15 31.98 25.06 39.13
C PRO A 15 32.80 24.66 37.86
N SER A 16 32.38 25.23 36.72
CA SER A 16 33.14 25.61 35.51
C SER A 16 33.86 24.57 34.62
N ARG A 17 33.48 24.54 33.34
CA ARG A 17 34.42 24.40 32.22
C ARG A 17 33.95 25.21 31.00
N ALA A 18 34.79 26.17 30.63
CA ALA A 18 34.92 26.80 29.31
C ALA A 18 34.99 25.71 28.22
N GLY A 19 34.57 25.91 26.96
CA GLY A 19 34.64 27.11 26.14
C GLY A 19 35.55 26.80 24.94
N CYS A 20 34.96 26.50 23.79
CA CYS A 20 35.60 26.55 22.48
C CYS A 20 34.55 27.09 21.49
N GLU A 21 34.59 28.41 21.30
CA GLU A 21 33.93 29.12 20.20
C GLU A 21 34.72 28.90 18.91
N ILE A 22 34.01 28.60 17.82
CA ILE A 22 34.45 28.92 16.47
C ILE A 22 33.52 30.00 15.94
N THR A 23 34.07 31.21 15.82
CA THR A 23 33.43 32.40 15.27
C THR A 23 33.40 32.32 13.74
N THR A 24 32.26 32.57 13.12
CA THR A 24 32.19 33.11 11.75
C THR A 24 31.39 34.40 11.79
N THR A 25 32.11 35.52 11.65
CA THR A 25 31.63 36.87 11.47
C THR A 25 31.35 37.14 10.00
N PHE A 26 30.25 37.80 9.66
CA PHE A 26 30.25 38.87 8.67
C PHE A 26 29.14 39.92 8.96
N ASN A 27 29.57 41.19 8.97
CA ASN A 27 28.87 42.44 9.31
C ASN A 27 27.69 42.74 8.36
N GLY A 28 26.57 43.33 8.81
CA GLY A 28 26.36 44.77 9.09
C GLY A 28 25.29 45.28 8.09
N THR A 29 24.33 46.17 8.34
CA THR A 29 24.16 47.22 9.35
C THR A 29 22.67 47.64 9.34
N ILE A 30 22.13 47.99 10.51
CA ILE A 30 20.80 48.60 10.75
C ILE A 30 20.88 50.11 10.36
N VAL A 31 19.80 50.79 9.94
CA VAL A 31 19.08 51.83 10.73
C VAL A 31 17.98 52.53 9.90
N ASP A 32 16.85 52.71 10.60
CA ASP A 32 15.77 53.72 10.53
C ASP A 32 14.66 53.74 9.46
N ALA A 33 13.44 53.77 10.01
CA ALA A 33 12.23 54.28 9.39
C ALA A 33 11.74 55.51 10.19
N ARG A 34 11.49 56.61 9.48
CA ARG A 34 10.66 57.82 9.78
C ARG A 34 11.06 58.88 8.73
N SER A 35 10.25 59.76 8.17
CA SER A 35 8.83 60.10 8.13
C SER A 35 8.71 61.33 7.21
N VAL A 36 7.49 61.68 6.76
CA VAL A 36 7.04 63.01 6.25
C VAL A 36 7.26 63.35 4.76
N GLY A 37 6.14 63.71 4.10
CA GLY A 37 6.09 64.80 3.10
C GLY A 37 5.61 64.44 1.69
N GLY A 38 4.34 64.72 1.35
CA GLY A 38 3.89 64.84 -0.06
C GLY A 38 4.31 66.19 -0.68
N PRO A 39 3.58 66.74 -1.66
CA PRO A 39 2.98 66.17 -2.88
C PRO A 39 3.52 66.92 -4.16
N ALA A 40 2.88 66.66 -5.32
CA ALA A 40 2.70 67.59 -6.45
C ALA A 40 3.41 67.29 -7.82
N THR A 41 2.55 66.99 -8.80
CA THR A 41 2.38 67.63 -10.12
C THR A 41 3.55 67.81 -11.11
N ARG A 42 3.33 67.28 -12.33
CA ARG A 42 3.30 67.91 -13.69
C ARG A 42 3.78 66.87 -14.73
N ALA A 43 3.00 66.45 -15.71
CA ALA A 43 2.42 67.18 -16.86
C ALA A 43 3.47 67.61 -17.90
N ALA A 44 3.32 67.07 -19.12
CA ALA A 44 3.65 67.60 -20.47
C ALA A 44 4.00 66.40 -21.39
N ASP A 45 3.11 65.94 -22.27
CA ASP A 45 2.71 66.51 -23.58
C ASP A 45 3.60 66.00 -24.73
N ALA A 46 2.97 65.27 -25.67
CA ALA A 46 3.07 65.49 -27.13
C ALA A 46 2.23 64.47 -27.92
N THR A 47 1.08 64.93 -28.43
CA THR A 47 0.43 64.48 -29.70
C THR A 47 0.86 65.48 -30.82
N PRO A 48 0.37 65.52 -32.08
CA PRO A 48 -0.34 64.57 -32.98
C PRO A 48 0.09 64.62 -34.51
N TRP A 49 -0.72 63.97 -35.38
CA TRP A 49 -0.95 64.09 -36.87
C TRP A 49 -0.24 63.07 -37.81
N LEU A 50 -0.78 62.57 -38.94
CA LEU A 50 -2.14 62.29 -39.49
C LEU A 50 -1.98 61.67 -40.92
N PHE A 51 -3.06 61.02 -41.41
CA PHE A 51 -3.45 60.70 -42.82
C PHE A 51 -2.99 59.41 -43.58
N ALA A 52 -3.96 58.48 -43.67
CA ALA A 52 -4.62 57.87 -44.85
C ALA A 52 -3.92 56.92 -45.85
N GLY A 53 -4.66 55.85 -46.18
CA GLY A 53 -4.51 55.09 -47.43
C GLY A 53 -5.29 53.78 -47.48
N ALA A 54 -6.60 53.84 -47.75
CA ALA A 54 -7.45 52.69 -48.03
C ALA A 54 -7.28 52.17 -49.47
N LEU A 55 -7.13 50.84 -49.67
CA LEU A 55 -7.62 50.08 -50.83
C LEU A 55 -7.33 48.57 -50.65
N VAL A 56 -8.26 47.70 -51.06
CA VAL A 56 -8.16 46.21 -51.28
C VAL A 56 -8.99 45.30 -50.35
N SER A 57 -10.05 45.79 -49.68
CA SER A 57 -11.02 44.91 -48.97
C SER A 57 -12.44 44.87 -49.55
N LEU A 58 -12.62 45.11 -50.85
CA LEU A 58 -13.99 45.30 -51.42
C LEU A 58 -14.35 44.56 -52.72
N ILE A 59 -13.75 43.40 -53.03
CA ILE A 59 -14.22 42.57 -54.17
C ILE A 59 -14.48 41.07 -53.82
N GLY A 60 -14.09 40.56 -52.64
CA GLY A 60 -14.22 39.11 -52.35
C GLY A 60 -15.54 38.63 -51.71
N ALA A 61 -16.27 39.49 -50.99
CA ALA A 61 -17.31 39.03 -50.05
C ALA A 61 -18.77 39.16 -50.54
N GLY A 62 -19.02 39.79 -51.70
CA GLY A 62 -20.38 40.10 -52.17
C GLY A 62 -21.03 39.04 -53.08
N LEU A 63 -20.25 38.11 -53.66
CA LEU A 63 -20.76 37.11 -54.62
C LEU A 63 -20.94 35.71 -54.02
N PHE A 64 -20.39 35.44 -52.84
CA PHE A 64 -20.43 34.11 -52.21
C PHE A 64 -21.67 33.86 -51.35
N THR A 65 -22.27 34.92 -50.78
CA THR A 65 -23.41 34.81 -49.87
C THR A 65 -24.76 34.65 -50.58
N ALA A 66 -24.86 35.06 -51.86
CA ALA A 66 -26.10 34.95 -52.64
C ALA A 66 -26.33 33.56 -53.28
N GLU A 67 -25.26 32.83 -53.64
CA GLU A 67 -25.39 31.45 -54.16
C GLU A 67 -25.62 30.41 -53.05
N LEU A 68 -25.03 30.61 -51.86
CA LEU A 68 -25.22 29.72 -50.71
C LEU A 68 -26.65 29.79 -50.13
N ALA A 69 -27.27 30.98 -50.12
CA ALA A 69 -28.67 31.11 -49.70
C ALA A 69 -29.63 30.42 -50.68
N ARG A 70 -29.32 30.44 -51.99
CA ARG A 70 -30.13 29.82 -53.03
C ARG A 70 -30.00 28.29 -53.07
N ALA A 71 -28.82 27.76 -52.73
CA ALA A 71 -28.58 26.32 -52.60
C ALA A 71 -29.22 25.72 -51.33
N ALA A 72 -29.35 26.50 -50.25
CA ALA A 72 -30.05 26.09 -49.03
C ALA A 72 -31.57 26.00 -49.25
N ASP A 73 -32.16 26.97 -49.96
CA ASP A 73 -33.61 26.96 -50.27
C ASP A 73 -34.01 25.84 -51.26
N GLU A 74 -33.12 25.46 -52.20
CA GLU A 74 -33.37 24.33 -53.12
C GLU A 74 -33.20 22.95 -52.46
N ALA A 75 -32.43 22.86 -51.36
CA ALA A 75 -32.27 21.63 -50.58
C ALA A 75 -33.49 21.37 -49.68
N ASP A 76 -34.07 22.42 -49.08
CA ASP A 76 -35.29 22.31 -48.27
C ASP A 76 -36.53 22.01 -49.11
N ALA A 77 -36.61 22.53 -50.35
CA ALA A 77 -37.70 22.22 -51.28
C ALA A 77 -37.73 20.74 -51.74
N ARG A 78 -36.60 20.02 -51.67
CA ARG A 78 -36.53 18.58 -52.00
C ARG A 78 -36.79 17.67 -50.80
N ALA A 79 -36.68 18.17 -49.57
CA ALA A 79 -36.93 17.41 -48.36
C ALA A 79 -38.43 17.23 -48.01
N HIS A 80 -39.34 17.96 -48.68
CA HIS A 80 -40.79 17.91 -48.42
C HIS A 80 -41.62 17.18 -49.49
N ALA A 81 -41.00 16.54 -50.48
CA ALA A 81 -41.71 15.80 -51.52
C ALA A 81 -41.36 14.30 -51.53
N SER A 82 -41.56 13.59 -50.41
CA SER A 82 -41.68 12.12 -50.42
C SER A 82 -42.33 11.56 -49.16
N GLN A 83 -43.66 11.69 -49.05
CA GLN A 83 -44.49 10.76 -48.27
C GLN A 83 -45.54 10.18 -49.21
N GLY A 84 -45.40 8.90 -49.56
CA GLY A 84 -46.34 8.14 -50.36
C GLY A 84 -45.85 6.70 -50.58
N PRO A 85 -46.69 5.67 -50.48
CA PRO A 85 -46.28 4.34 -50.03
C PRO A 85 -45.85 3.38 -51.15
N MET A 86 -45.13 2.33 -50.71
CA MET A 86 -44.73 1.10 -51.43
C MET A 86 -45.67 0.62 -52.55
N PRO A 87 -45.12 -0.07 -53.57
CA PRO A 87 -45.24 -1.53 -53.58
C PRO A 87 -44.02 -2.33 -54.06
N ARG A 88 -44.14 -3.63 -53.76
CA ARG A 88 -43.30 -4.79 -54.09
C ARG A 88 -43.25 -5.09 -55.59
N ASP A 89 -42.11 -5.57 -56.09
CA ASP A 89 -41.87 -6.96 -56.59
C ASP A 89 -40.73 -7.02 -57.62
N ALA A 90 -39.99 -8.13 -57.51
CA ALA A 90 -39.27 -8.88 -58.53
C ALA A 90 -38.02 -8.31 -59.27
N THR A 91 -36.95 -9.08 -59.07
CA THR A 91 -35.64 -9.23 -59.74
C THR A 91 -35.72 -9.63 -61.25
N PRO A 92 -34.59 -10.00 -61.92
CA PRO A 92 -33.54 -9.16 -62.50
C PRO A 92 -33.30 -9.55 -64.01
N SER A 93 -32.19 -9.13 -64.63
CA SER A 93 -31.42 -9.77 -65.75
C SER A 93 -30.91 -8.70 -66.73
N ALA A 94 -29.58 -8.55 -66.86
CA ALA A 94 -28.73 -9.02 -67.99
C ALA A 94 -28.83 -8.06 -69.20
N GLU A 95 -27.82 -7.69 -69.99
CA GLU A 95 -26.44 -8.14 -70.21
C GLU A 95 -25.83 -7.17 -71.26
N VAL A 96 -24.49 -7.11 -71.33
CA VAL A 96 -23.66 -7.04 -72.57
C VAL A 96 -23.46 -5.70 -73.34
N MET A 97 -22.15 -5.37 -73.49
CA MET A 97 -21.36 -4.76 -74.60
C MET A 97 -21.91 -3.53 -75.35
N GLU A 98 -21.13 -2.56 -75.84
CA GLU A 98 -19.85 -2.63 -76.56
C GLU A 98 -19.26 -1.19 -76.67
N ASP A 99 -17.95 -1.10 -76.90
CA ASP A 99 -17.12 0.10 -77.22
C ASP A 99 -17.24 0.48 -78.73
N PRO A 100 -16.40 1.33 -79.36
CA PRO A 100 -16.01 2.75 -79.20
C PRO A 100 -16.38 3.64 -80.43
N SER A 101 -16.07 4.95 -80.34
CA SER A 101 -15.26 5.73 -81.33
C SER A 101 -15.82 7.05 -81.92
N SER A 102 -14.91 8.05 -81.90
CA SER A 102 -14.53 9.00 -82.97
C SER A 102 -15.31 10.30 -83.25
N SER A 103 -14.53 11.40 -83.32
CA SER A 103 -14.41 12.44 -84.39
C SER A 103 -14.13 13.82 -83.77
N ARG A 104 -12.93 14.39 -83.90
CA ARG A 104 -12.35 15.21 -85.00
C ARG A 104 -13.18 16.42 -85.41
N GLY A 105 -12.58 17.60 -85.25
CA GLY A 105 -12.92 18.84 -85.95
C GLY A 105 -11.86 19.92 -85.70
N ALA A 106 -10.98 20.14 -86.68
CA ALA A 106 -9.95 21.17 -86.71
C ALA A 106 -10.46 22.43 -87.44
N GLY A 107 -9.86 23.60 -87.17
CA GLY A 107 -10.03 24.83 -87.96
C GLY A 107 -8.98 25.88 -87.59
N LEU A 108 -8.07 26.14 -88.54
CA LEU A 108 -6.98 27.13 -88.54
C LEU A 108 -7.46 28.60 -88.51
N ILE A 109 -6.57 29.54 -88.13
CA ILE A 109 -5.98 30.57 -89.03
C ILE A 109 -4.81 31.30 -88.31
N ASP A 110 -3.73 31.48 -89.08
CA ASP A 110 -2.49 32.20 -88.81
C ASP A 110 -2.64 33.73 -88.85
N GLY A 111 -1.73 34.45 -88.19
CA GLY A 111 -1.55 35.90 -88.39
C GLY A 111 -0.48 36.50 -87.47
N ALA A 112 0.73 36.69 -88.00
CA ALA A 112 1.90 37.30 -87.36
C ALA A 112 1.85 38.84 -87.33
N ALA A 113 2.45 39.48 -86.32
CA ALA A 113 3.11 40.79 -86.39
C ALA A 113 3.98 41.06 -85.14
N GLU A 114 5.10 41.74 -85.37
CA GLU A 114 6.22 42.07 -84.47
C GLU A 114 5.94 43.16 -83.41
N ASP A 115 6.82 43.13 -82.39
CA ASP A 115 7.43 44.21 -81.60
C ASP A 115 6.77 44.93 -80.39
N ASP A 116 7.57 44.87 -79.31
CA ASP A 116 7.84 45.82 -78.21
C ASP A 116 7.15 45.60 -76.83
N PRO A 117 7.91 45.61 -75.70
CA PRO A 117 7.48 45.04 -74.42
C PRO A 117 6.95 46.11 -73.45
N LYS A 118 5.70 45.97 -73.01
CA LYS A 118 5.23 46.57 -71.74
C LYS A 118 4.30 45.60 -71.03
N GLY A 119 4.67 45.25 -69.79
CA GLY A 119 4.06 44.19 -68.99
C GLY A 119 2.54 44.33 -68.81
N SER A 120 1.80 43.41 -69.41
CA SER A 120 0.40 43.11 -69.08
C SER A 120 0.36 41.92 -68.13
N PHE A 121 -0.24 42.08 -66.95
CA PHE A 121 -0.59 40.95 -66.08
C PHE A 121 -1.56 40.02 -66.82
N ASP A 122 -1.16 38.77 -67.03
CA ASP A 122 -2.00 37.75 -67.66
C ASP A 122 -3.10 37.29 -66.69
N LEU A 123 -4.27 37.93 -66.81
CA LEU A 123 -5.47 37.58 -66.05
C LEU A 123 -5.96 36.15 -66.36
N GLY A 124 -5.59 35.57 -67.51
CA GLY A 124 -5.91 34.19 -67.89
C GLY A 124 -5.11 33.17 -67.05
N ALA A 125 -3.83 33.45 -66.82
CA ALA A 125 -2.99 32.62 -65.95
C ALA A 125 -3.46 32.64 -64.49
N LEU A 126 -3.93 33.79 -63.99
CA LEU A 126 -4.49 33.92 -62.64
C LEU A 126 -5.81 33.15 -62.49
N ALA A 127 -6.71 33.25 -63.49
CA ALA A 127 -7.97 32.53 -63.48
C ALA A 127 -7.78 31.00 -63.56
N ALA A 128 -6.83 30.53 -64.38
CA ALA A 128 -6.47 29.11 -64.46
C ALA A 128 -5.86 28.60 -63.15
N ALA A 129 -4.99 29.40 -62.50
CA ALA A 129 -4.43 29.06 -61.19
C ALA A 129 -5.51 29.01 -60.09
N LEU A 130 -6.46 29.94 -60.08
CA LEU A 130 -7.59 29.94 -59.15
C LEU A 130 -8.56 28.76 -59.39
N ALA A 131 -8.80 28.39 -60.66
CA ALA A 131 -9.63 27.23 -61.00
C ALA A 131 -8.94 25.91 -60.63
N ALA A 132 -7.64 25.78 -60.87
CA ALA A 132 -6.84 24.63 -60.46
C ALA A 132 -6.74 24.54 -58.92
N PHE A 133 -6.57 25.66 -58.24
CA PHE A 133 -6.60 25.74 -56.78
C PHE A 133 -7.98 25.34 -56.24
N ARG A 134 -9.09 25.87 -56.78
CA ARG A 134 -10.45 25.45 -56.39
C ARG A 134 -10.71 23.98 -56.65
N TYR A 135 -10.32 23.46 -57.83
CA TYR A 135 -10.53 22.06 -58.18
C TYR A 135 -9.75 21.13 -57.26
N THR A 136 -8.47 21.44 -56.98
CA THR A 136 -7.64 20.65 -56.06
C THR A 136 -8.13 20.73 -54.61
N THR A 137 -8.65 21.87 -54.17
CA THR A 137 -9.23 22.03 -52.83
C THR A 137 -10.55 21.26 -52.71
N LEU A 138 -11.43 21.34 -53.71
CA LEU A 138 -12.70 20.62 -53.75
C LEU A 138 -12.50 19.11 -53.87
N SER A 139 -11.54 18.65 -54.70
CA SER A 139 -11.23 17.23 -54.83
C SER A 139 -10.63 16.65 -53.55
N ARG A 140 -9.77 17.41 -52.86
CA ARG A 140 -9.24 17.04 -51.53
C ARG A 140 -10.37 16.93 -50.52
N TRP A 141 -11.22 17.96 -50.42
CA TRP A 141 -12.37 17.95 -49.54
C TRP A 141 -13.33 16.77 -49.80
N GLN A 142 -13.66 16.49 -51.07
CA GLN A 142 -14.51 15.34 -51.41
C GLN A 142 -13.83 14.00 -51.09
N SER A 143 -12.53 13.87 -51.31
CA SER A 143 -11.78 12.65 -50.97
C SER A 143 -11.75 12.41 -49.47
N GLU A 144 -11.62 13.49 -48.69
CA GLU A 144 -11.60 13.47 -47.24
C GLU A 144 -12.99 13.17 -46.66
N ALA A 145 -14.04 13.78 -47.21
CA ALA A 145 -15.43 13.48 -46.84
C ALA A 145 -15.80 12.00 -47.13
N ARG A 146 -15.37 11.45 -48.27
CA ARG A 146 -15.57 10.01 -48.57
C ARG A 146 -14.75 9.10 -47.67
N ARG A 147 -13.54 9.51 -47.29
CA ARG A 147 -12.72 8.76 -46.33
C ARG A 147 -13.40 8.76 -44.96
N LEU A 148 -13.87 9.91 -44.49
CA LEU A 148 -14.63 10.06 -43.26
C LEU A 148 -15.88 9.16 -43.26
N ALA A 149 -16.73 9.25 -44.29
CA ALA A 149 -17.94 8.43 -44.37
C ALA A 149 -17.65 6.91 -44.37
N ARG A 150 -16.60 6.47 -45.06
CA ARG A 150 -16.17 5.06 -45.03
C ARG A 150 -15.66 4.64 -43.65
N ALA A 151 -14.87 5.49 -43.01
CA ALA A 151 -14.36 5.24 -41.67
C ALA A 151 -15.51 5.19 -40.64
N GLU A 152 -16.53 6.06 -40.75
CA GLU A 152 -17.73 6.03 -39.92
C GLU A 152 -18.56 4.76 -40.12
N GLN A 153 -18.74 4.34 -41.37
CA GLN A 153 -19.43 3.09 -41.67
C GLN A 153 -18.66 1.87 -41.12
N ALA A 154 -17.33 1.88 -41.21
CA ALA A 154 -16.47 0.84 -40.65
C ALA A 154 -16.58 0.81 -39.11
N LEU A 155 -16.54 1.97 -38.46
CA LEU A 155 -16.71 2.08 -37.01
C LEU A 155 -18.07 1.52 -36.57
N ALA A 156 -19.17 1.91 -37.23
CA ALA A 156 -20.50 1.38 -36.93
C ALA A 156 -20.62 -0.14 -37.19
N GLY A 157 -19.82 -0.69 -38.11
CA GLY A 157 -19.68 -2.13 -38.31
C GLY A 157 -19.00 -2.80 -37.12
N VAL A 158 -17.81 -2.31 -36.77
CA VAL A 158 -17.00 -2.83 -35.65
C VAL A 158 -17.75 -2.71 -34.32
N GLU A 159 -18.39 -1.59 -34.02
CA GLU A 159 -19.17 -1.41 -32.79
C GLU A 159 -20.37 -2.36 -32.66
N ARG A 160 -20.95 -2.79 -33.79
CA ARG A 160 -22.01 -3.82 -33.76
C ARG A 160 -21.43 -5.19 -33.44
N GLU A 161 -20.27 -5.54 -34.01
CA GLU A 161 -19.60 -6.81 -33.72
C GLU A 161 -19.07 -6.84 -32.28
N LEU A 162 -18.44 -5.76 -31.81
CA LEU A 162 -17.98 -5.63 -30.41
C LEU A 162 -19.14 -5.72 -29.41
N ARG A 163 -20.32 -5.17 -29.72
CA ARG A 163 -21.51 -5.33 -28.87
C ARG A 163 -22.04 -6.76 -28.83
N ALA A 164 -21.75 -7.59 -29.83
CA ALA A 164 -22.14 -8.99 -29.85
C ALA A 164 -21.19 -9.90 -29.04
N LEU A 165 -19.93 -9.50 -28.85
CA LEU A 165 -18.86 -10.25 -28.16
C LEU A 165 -18.80 -9.92 -26.64
N ARG A 166 -19.85 -10.28 -25.88
CA ARG A 166 -20.00 -9.84 -24.47
C ARG A 166 -19.79 -10.93 -23.40
N ARG A 167 -19.37 -12.16 -23.72
CA ARG A 167 -19.32 -13.28 -22.77
C ARG A 167 -18.07 -14.15 -22.90
N GLY A 168 -17.20 -14.10 -21.88
CA GLY A 168 -16.07 -15.02 -21.72
C GLY A 168 -14.73 -14.47 -22.24
N ASP A 169 -13.64 -15.10 -21.83
CA ASP A 169 -12.27 -14.60 -22.07
C ASP A 169 -11.87 -14.64 -23.56
N ASP A 170 -12.33 -15.65 -24.30
CA ASP A 170 -12.08 -15.79 -25.74
C ASP A 170 -12.78 -14.69 -26.55
N GLU A 171 -14.02 -14.34 -26.20
CA GLU A 171 -14.76 -13.24 -26.83
C GLU A 171 -14.10 -11.89 -26.54
N ARG A 172 -13.57 -11.69 -25.31
CA ARG A 172 -12.80 -10.49 -24.95
C ARG A 172 -11.48 -10.39 -25.73
N ALA A 173 -10.76 -11.51 -25.89
CA ALA A 173 -9.56 -11.55 -26.71
C ALA A 173 -9.85 -11.20 -28.17
N ARG A 174 -10.94 -11.73 -28.73
CA ARG A 174 -11.39 -11.41 -30.08
C ARG A 174 -11.83 -9.95 -30.23
N ALA A 175 -12.56 -9.41 -29.25
CA ALA A 175 -12.98 -8.01 -29.25
C ALA A 175 -11.76 -7.07 -29.27
N ARG A 176 -10.72 -7.37 -28.48
CA ARG A 176 -9.44 -6.65 -28.51
C ARG A 176 -8.78 -6.69 -29.88
N TRP A 177 -8.66 -7.87 -30.46
CA TRP A 177 -8.05 -8.04 -31.78
C TRP A 177 -8.80 -7.26 -32.87
N LEU A 178 -10.14 -7.33 -32.90
CA LEU A 178 -10.97 -6.57 -33.86
C LEU A 178 -10.78 -5.06 -33.72
N PHE A 179 -10.68 -4.57 -32.49
CA PHE A 179 -10.43 -3.16 -32.24
C PHE A 179 -9.02 -2.74 -32.68
N GLU A 180 -8.00 -3.55 -32.39
CA GLU A 180 -6.61 -3.33 -32.82
C GLU A 180 -6.48 -3.34 -34.35
N GLU A 181 -7.18 -4.25 -35.04
CA GLU A 181 -7.27 -4.28 -36.50
C GLU A 181 -7.91 -2.99 -37.04
N PHE A 182 -9.00 -2.53 -36.41
CA PHE A 182 -9.66 -1.30 -36.80
C PHE A 182 -8.75 -0.07 -36.67
N ILE A 183 -8.07 0.12 -35.54
CA ILE A 183 -7.25 1.33 -35.32
C ILE A 183 -5.94 1.34 -36.13
N SER A 184 -5.46 0.16 -36.55
CA SER A 184 -4.24 0.04 -37.36
C SER A 184 -4.48 0.18 -38.86
N HIS A 185 -5.74 0.07 -39.32
CA HIS A 185 -6.07 0.14 -40.73
C HIS A 185 -5.91 1.57 -41.30
N PRO A 186 -5.21 1.79 -42.43
CA PRO A 186 -4.95 3.15 -42.95
C PRO A 186 -6.22 3.96 -43.27
N ASP A 187 -7.28 3.31 -43.79
CA ASP A 187 -8.54 4.00 -44.14
C ASP A 187 -9.35 4.49 -42.93
N THR A 188 -9.09 3.97 -41.74
CA THR A 188 -9.80 4.31 -40.49
C THR A 188 -9.00 5.31 -39.63
N GLN A 189 -7.79 5.69 -40.05
CA GLN A 189 -6.95 6.70 -39.40
C GLN A 189 -7.45 8.14 -39.65
N VAL A 190 -8.76 8.35 -39.49
CA VAL A 190 -9.40 9.68 -39.50
C VAL A 190 -9.55 10.13 -38.05
N PRO A 191 -8.95 11.25 -37.62
CA PRO A 191 -8.91 11.68 -36.20
C PRO A 191 -10.27 11.61 -35.49
N ALA A 192 -11.32 12.22 -36.06
CA ALA A 192 -12.66 12.23 -35.47
C ALA A 192 -13.31 10.83 -35.35
N VAL A 193 -12.93 9.87 -36.19
CA VAL A 193 -13.42 8.49 -36.10
C VAL A 193 -12.61 7.71 -35.07
N LEU A 194 -11.28 7.87 -35.05
CA LEU A 194 -10.42 7.26 -34.05
C LEU A 194 -10.78 7.70 -32.63
N THR A 195 -11.02 9.01 -32.41
CA THR A 195 -11.42 9.50 -31.09
C THR A 195 -12.73 8.87 -30.62
N ARG A 196 -13.75 8.79 -31.47
CA ARG A 196 -15.02 8.12 -31.13
C ARG A 196 -14.83 6.62 -30.86
N ALA A 197 -13.99 5.95 -31.65
CA ALA A 197 -13.68 4.54 -31.45
C ALA A 197 -13.03 4.29 -30.08
N TRP A 198 -12.07 5.13 -29.71
CA TRP A 198 -11.39 5.07 -28.41
C TRP A 198 -12.31 5.44 -27.24
N ILE A 199 -13.19 6.44 -27.37
CA ILE A 199 -14.21 6.72 -26.35
C ILE A 199 -15.13 5.51 -26.16
N GLY A 200 -15.61 4.90 -27.25
CA GLY A 200 -16.43 3.70 -27.18
C GLY A 200 -15.72 2.50 -26.56
N GLU A 201 -14.41 2.37 -26.78
CA GLU A 201 -13.58 1.37 -26.09
C GLU A 201 -13.46 1.67 -24.60
N GLY A 202 -13.17 2.92 -24.23
CA GLY A 202 -13.09 3.30 -22.82
C GLY A 202 -14.40 3.02 -22.06
N GLN A 203 -15.55 3.32 -22.68
CA GLN A 203 -16.86 3.03 -22.09
C GLN A 203 -17.11 1.53 -21.90
N ARG A 204 -16.64 0.69 -22.82
CA ARG A 204 -16.73 -0.78 -22.66
C ARG A 204 -15.85 -1.26 -21.51
N ARG A 205 -14.62 -0.77 -21.42
CA ARG A 205 -13.68 -1.14 -20.36
C ARG A 205 -14.16 -0.71 -18.99
N ASP A 206 -14.73 0.48 -18.89
CA ASP A 206 -15.37 0.98 -17.67
C ASP A 206 -16.56 0.09 -17.27
N ALA A 207 -17.44 -0.25 -18.21
CA ALA A 207 -18.55 -1.17 -17.97
C ALA A 207 -18.12 -2.60 -17.59
N ASP A 208 -16.96 -3.05 -18.07
CA ASP A 208 -16.33 -4.33 -17.71
C ASP A 208 -15.60 -4.30 -16.35
N GLY A 209 -15.59 -3.16 -15.65
CA GLY A 209 -14.89 -2.99 -14.38
C GLY A 209 -13.38 -2.87 -14.52
N ALA A 210 -12.88 -2.42 -15.68
CA ALA A 210 -11.47 -2.21 -16.00
C ALA A 210 -11.16 -0.71 -16.18
N PRO A 211 -11.19 0.09 -15.09
CA PRO A 211 -11.10 1.54 -15.19
C PRO A 211 -9.72 2.04 -15.69
N ARG A 212 -8.62 1.31 -15.44
CA ARG A 212 -7.30 1.67 -15.98
C ARG A 212 -7.24 1.54 -17.50
N ASP A 213 -7.76 0.43 -18.02
CA ASP A 213 -7.90 0.24 -19.47
C ASP A 213 -8.81 1.31 -20.07
N ALA A 214 -9.86 1.72 -19.33
CA ALA A 214 -10.72 2.83 -19.74
C ALA A 214 -9.98 4.17 -19.80
N LEU A 215 -9.20 4.53 -18.77
CA LEU A 215 -8.35 5.73 -18.76
C LEU A 215 -7.36 5.74 -19.93
N SER A 216 -6.70 4.60 -20.20
CA SER A 216 -5.75 4.49 -21.32
C SER A 216 -6.43 4.67 -22.68
N ALA A 217 -7.65 4.12 -22.84
CA ALA A 217 -8.46 4.34 -24.03
C ALA A 217 -8.90 5.80 -24.18
N TYR A 218 -9.35 6.47 -23.11
CA TYR A 218 -9.71 7.89 -23.16
C TYR A 218 -8.49 8.79 -23.40
N ALA A 219 -7.32 8.47 -22.85
CA ALA A 219 -6.06 9.16 -23.14
C ALA A 219 -5.65 9.03 -24.61
N SER A 220 -5.87 7.84 -25.19
CA SER A 220 -5.68 7.60 -26.62
C SER A 220 -6.69 8.38 -27.47
N ALA A 221 -7.94 8.52 -27.00
CA ALA A 221 -8.95 9.35 -27.63
C ALA A 221 -8.55 10.83 -27.64
N TYR A 222 -8.03 11.33 -26.51
CA TYR A 222 -7.55 12.70 -26.33
C TYR A 222 -6.40 13.05 -27.27
N THR A 223 -5.36 12.22 -27.31
CA THR A 223 -4.16 12.42 -28.15
C THR A 223 -4.43 12.19 -29.65
N SER A 224 -5.52 11.52 -30.00
CA SER A 224 -5.95 11.32 -31.39
C SER A 224 -6.87 12.44 -31.90
N ALA A 225 -7.43 13.26 -31.01
CA ALA A 225 -8.45 14.24 -31.35
C ALA A 225 -7.85 15.49 -32.00
N ASP A 226 -8.42 15.90 -33.14
CA ASP A 226 -8.00 17.12 -33.83
C ASP A 226 -8.79 18.37 -33.39
N ARG A 227 -10.07 18.19 -33.00
CA ARG A 227 -11.01 19.25 -32.63
C ARG A 227 -11.16 19.37 -31.11
N ASP A 228 -11.38 20.59 -30.63
CA ASP A 228 -11.57 20.84 -29.19
C ASP A 228 -12.83 20.19 -28.61
N GLU A 229 -13.91 20.06 -29.39
CA GLU A 229 -15.10 19.30 -28.97
C GLU A 229 -14.78 17.82 -28.67
N ASP A 230 -13.99 17.19 -29.55
CA ASP A 230 -13.60 15.78 -29.41
C ASP A 230 -12.65 15.59 -28.22
N ARG A 231 -11.76 16.56 -27.99
CA ARG A 231 -10.88 16.61 -26.81
C ARG A 231 -11.67 16.80 -25.52
N ALA A 232 -12.62 17.73 -25.50
CA ALA A 232 -13.48 17.99 -24.35
C ALA A 232 -14.28 16.73 -23.99
N ALA A 233 -14.81 16.00 -24.98
CA ALA A 233 -15.51 14.74 -24.75
C ALA A 233 -14.61 13.67 -24.10
N ALA A 234 -13.39 13.48 -24.61
CA ALA A 234 -12.44 12.52 -24.02
C ALA A 234 -12.01 12.93 -22.60
N LEU A 235 -11.67 14.20 -22.38
CA LEU A 235 -11.26 14.72 -21.07
C LEU A 235 -12.40 14.66 -20.04
N LEU A 236 -13.66 14.82 -20.47
CA LEU A 236 -14.81 14.70 -19.59
C LEU A 236 -15.01 13.26 -19.12
N GLU A 237 -14.80 12.26 -19.98
CA GLU A 237 -14.82 10.86 -19.56
C GLU A 237 -13.68 10.53 -18.59
N ILE A 238 -12.48 11.08 -18.81
CA ILE A 238 -11.37 11.01 -17.86
C ILE A 238 -11.77 11.64 -16.52
N ALA A 239 -12.34 12.85 -16.53
CA ALA A 239 -12.78 13.57 -15.32
C ALA A 239 -13.87 12.81 -14.55
N ARG A 240 -14.86 12.24 -15.26
CA ARG A 240 -15.92 11.41 -14.65
C ARG A 240 -15.34 10.18 -13.96
N LEU A 241 -14.38 9.53 -14.60
CA LEU A 241 -13.74 8.35 -14.05
C LEU A 241 -12.89 8.70 -12.82
N PHE A 242 -12.11 9.79 -12.87
CA PHE A 242 -11.39 10.31 -11.71
C PHE A 242 -12.33 10.68 -10.55
N ARG A 243 -13.46 11.34 -10.82
CA ARG A 243 -14.48 11.64 -9.79
C ARG A 243 -15.01 10.36 -9.14
N ARG A 244 -15.36 9.32 -9.91
CA ARG A 244 -15.82 8.03 -9.37
C ARG A 244 -14.75 7.29 -8.57
N GLN A 245 -13.50 7.42 -8.98
CA GLN A 245 -12.35 6.86 -8.28
C GLN A 245 -11.87 7.73 -7.11
N LEU A 246 -12.53 8.87 -6.87
CA LEU A 246 -12.16 9.85 -5.85
C LEU A 246 -10.73 10.40 -6.03
N ASP A 247 -10.18 10.35 -7.24
CA ASP A 247 -8.89 10.94 -7.60
C ASP A 247 -9.06 12.43 -7.93
N TRP A 248 -9.13 13.23 -6.87
CA TRP A 248 -9.30 14.68 -7.00
C TRP A 248 -8.11 15.34 -7.73
N SER A 249 -6.91 14.76 -7.70
CA SER A 249 -5.69 15.32 -8.27
C SER A 249 -5.69 15.19 -9.80
N GLY A 250 -6.00 13.98 -10.30
CA GLY A 250 -6.25 13.70 -11.70
C GLY A 250 -7.45 14.51 -12.22
N LEU A 251 -8.54 14.58 -11.46
CA LEU A 251 -9.71 15.40 -11.79
C LEU A 251 -9.34 16.88 -11.94
N ALA A 252 -8.57 17.44 -11.00
CA ALA A 252 -8.14 18.83 -11.06
C ALA A 252 -7.26 19.12 -12.28
N ALA A 253 -6.43 18.17 -12.72
CA ALA A 253 -5.60 18.29 -13.91
C ALA A 253 -6.42 18.19 -15.21
N ALA A 254 -7.35 17.24 -15.28
CA ALA A 254 -8.29 17.12 -16.39
C ALA A 254 -9.12 18.40 -16.56
N LEU A 255 -9.68 18.92 -15.47
CA LEU A 255 -10.49 20.14 -15.49
C LEU A 255 -9.69 21.37 -15.94
N ARG A 256 -8.45 21.55 -15.46
CA ARG A 256 -7.56 22.63 -15.96
C ARG A 256 -7.34 22.55 -17.46
N THR A 257 -7.23 21.33 -18.01
CA THR A 257 -7.04 21.11 -19.45
C THR A 257 -8.31 21.42 -20.23
N ILE A 258 -9.48 21.01 -19.72
CA ILE A 258 -10.79 21.35 -20.30
C ILE A 258 -10.99 22.87 -20.37
N GLU A 259 -10.64 23.60 -19.30
CA GLU A 259 -10.81 25.05 -19.22
C GLU A 259 -9.91 25.86 -20.16
N GLN A 260 -8.90 25.22 -20.78
CA GLN A 260 -8.04 25.82 -21.80
C GLN A 260 -8.60 25.68 -23.23
N LEU A 261 -9.64 24.87 -23.42
CA LEU A 261 -10.32 24.68 -24.71
C LEU A 261 -11.28 25.84 -25.01
N ASP A 262 -11.72 25.97 -26.28
CA ASP A 262 -12.67 26.99 -26.69
C ASP A 262 -13.99 26.96 -25.88
N ALA A 263 -14.41 28.11 -25.36
CA ALA A 263 -15.58 28.25 -24.50
C ALA A 263 -16.88 27.78 -25.18
N GLY A 264 -17.01 27.98 -26.50
CA GLY A 264 -18.17 27.54 -27.27
C GLY A 264 -18.36 26.02 -27.29
N ALA A 265 -17.29 25.24 -27.11
CA ALA A 265 -17.36 23.78 -27.03
C ALA A 265 -17.94 23.29 -25.69
N LEU A 266 -17.99 24.15 -24.66
CA LEU A 266 -18.28 23.77 -23.27
C LEU A 266 -19.66 24.23 -22.77
N ASP A 267 -20.39 25.07 -23.51
CA ASP A 267 -21.64 25.71 -23.04
C ASP A 267 -22.68 24.71 -22.52
N HIS A 268 -22.85 23.59 -23.24
CA HIS A 268 -23.79 22.53 -22.89
C HIS A 268 -23.39 21.72 -21.64
N LEU A 269 -22.13 21.84 -21.20
CA LEU A 269 -21.54 21.13 -20.03
C LEU A 269 -21.42 22.02 -18.80
N SER A 270 -21.85 23.28 -18.87
CA SER A 270 -21.66 24.31 -17.82
C SER A 270 -22.05 23.85 -16.40
N ARG A 271 -23.18 23.13 -16.26
CA ARG A 271 -23.63 22.58 -14.97
C ARG A 271 -22.70 21.48 -14.44
N GLU A 272 -22.38 20.49 -15.26
CA GLU A 272 -21.50 19.38 -14.87
C GLU A 272 -20.10 19.90 -14.51
N LEU A 273 -19.57 20.87 -15.27
CA LEU A 273 -18.29 21.51 -14.96
C LEU A 273 -18.34 22.32 -13.66
N ALA A 274 -19.49 22.90 -13.29
CA ALA A 274 -19.64 23.59 -12.00
C ALA A 274 -19.54 22.61 -10.82
N ASP A 275 -20.16 21.43 -10.93
CA ASP A 275 -20.07 20.38 -9.91
C ASP A 275 -18.62 19.86 -9.79
N LEU A 276 -17.97 19.57 -10.92
CA LEU A 276 -16.56 19.14 -10.94
C LEU A 276 -15.62 20.20 -10.35
N ARG A 277 -15.88 21.50 -10.59
CA ARG A 277 -15.13 22.60 -9.96
C ARG A 277 -15.27 22.60 -8.44
N ARG A 278 -16.46 22.30 -7.92
CA ARG A 278 -16.69 22.22 -6.47
C ARG A 278 -15.96 21.03 -5.86
N ASP A 279 -16.00 19.86 -6.50
CA ASP A 279 -15.24 18.67 -6.07
C ASP A 279 -13.73 18.95 -6.04
N VAL A 280 -13.20 19.62 -7.08
CA VAL A 280 -11.79 20.04 -7.12
C VAL A 280 -11.46 21.09 -6.06
N ALA A 281 -12.40 21.99 -5.73
CA ALA A 281 -12.20 22.98 -4.67
C ALA A 281 -12.07 22.29 -3.29
N PHE A 282 -12.90 21.29 -3.00
CA PHE A 282 -12.71 20.44 -1.81
C PHE A 282 -11.37 19.71 -1.82
N GLY A 283 -11.02 19.05 -2.93
CA GLY A 283 -9.74 18.35 -3.07
C GLY A 283 -8.54 19.27 -2.81
N ARG A 284 -8.59 20.50 -3.30
CA ARG A 284 -7.57 21.54 -3.09
C ARG A 284 -7.64 22.23 -1.73
N ARG A 285 -8.68 21.96 -0.93
CA ARG A 285 -8.99 22.70 0.31
C ARG A 285 -9.22 24.20 0.07
N ASP A 286 -9.66 24.57 -1.13
CA ASP A 286 -10.14 25.92 -1.47
C ASP A 286 -11.61 26.04 -1.05
N LEU A 287 -11.80 26.08 0.27
CA LEU A 287 -13.13 26.03 0.89
C LEU A 287 -13.95 27.30 0.64
N GLU A 288 -13.30 28.45 0.42
CA GLU A 288 -13.98 29.67 -0.01
C GLU A 288 -14.65 29.50 -1.38
N ARG A 289 -13.95 28.89 -2.34
CA ARG A 289 -14.52 28.58 -3.65
C ARG A 289 -15.58 27.48 -3.56
N ALA A 290 -15.38 26.46 -2.73
CA ALA A 290 -16.33 25.37 -2.54
C ALA A 290 -17.66 25.84 -1.93
N ALA A 291 -17.61 26.81 -1.01
CA ALA A 291 -18.77 27.45 -0.38
C ALA A 291 -19.57 28.37 -1.34
N GLY A 292 -19.06 28.64 -2.54
CA GLY A 292 -19.75 29.45 -3.53
C GLY A 292 -21.02 28.76 -4.08
N GLY A 293 -22.12 29.51 -4.16
CA GLY A 293 -23.38 29.04 -4.73
C GLY A 293 -24.58 29.35 -3.84
N ASP A 294 -25.59 28.47 -3.90
CA ASP A 294 -26.75 28.53 -2.99
C ASP A 294 -26.31 28.07 -1.59
N PRO A 295 -26.42 28.90 -0.53
CA PRO A 295 -26.08 28.49 0.83
C PRO A 295 -27.01 27.41 1.41
N ARG A 296 -28.10 27.04 0.71
CA ARG A 296 -28.94 25.88 1.05
C ARG A 296 -28.35 24.56 0.52
N ASP A 297 -27.38 24.62 -0.38
CA ASP A 297 -26.65 23.44 -0.85
C ASP A 297 -25.81 22.89 0.31
N ALA A 298 -26.01 21.61 0.65
CA ALA A 298 -25.34 20.99 1.80
C ALA A 298 -23.80 21.04 1.65
N ARG A 299 -23.29 20.85 0.42
CA ARG A 299 -21.85 20.98 0.15
C ARG A 299 -21.34 22.40 0.40
N ALA A 300 -22.12 23.42 0.06
CA ALA A 300 -21.75 24.82 0.31
C ALA A 300 -21.73 25.14 1.80
N ARG A 301 -22.68 24.60 2.59
CA ARG A 301 -22.68 24.72 4.06
C ARG A 301 -21.46 24.05 4.68
N LEU A 302 -21.21 22.79 4.34
CA LEU A 302 -20.04 22.05 4.82
C LEU A 302 -18.73 22.79 4.52
N ALA A 303 -18.57 23.31 3.30
CA ALA A 303 -17.40 24.10 2.93
C ALA A 303 -17.27 25.40 3.75
N ALA A 304 -18.39 26.04 4.08
CA ALA A 304 -18.41 27.23 4.92
C ALA A 304 -17.99 26.90 6.36
N SER A 305 -18.49 25.80 6.92
CA SER A 305 -18.15 25.34 8.27
C SER A 305 -16.66 25.01 8.38
N LEU A 306 -16.10 24.25 7.43
CA LEU A 306 -14.67 23.88 7.46
C LEU A 306 -13.70 25.03 7.15
N ARG A 307 -14.18 26.24 6.79
CA ARG A 307 -13.35 27.33 6.28
C ARG A 307 -12.39 27.88 7.33
N ALA A 308 -12.88 28.05 8.55
CA ALA A 308 -12.09 28.45 9.71
C ALA A 308 -11.18 27.30 10.13
N ALA A 309 -9.94 27.58 10.50
CA ALA A 309 -9.04 26.55 10.96
C ALA A 309 -8.00 27.06 11.97
N THR A 310 -7.50 26.13 12.77
CA THR A 310 -6.42 26.36 13.73
C THR A 310 -5.31 25.33 13.54
N LYS A 311 -4.06 25.81 13.35
CA LYS A 311 -2.86 24.96 13.27
C LYS A 311 -2.30 24.67 14.66
N ARG A 312 -1.79 23.44 14.87
CA ARG A 312 -1.11 23.00 16.09
C ARG A 312 0.23 22.35 15.74
N ASP A 313 1.32 22.93 16.25
CA ASP A 313 2.70 22.52 15.93
C ASP A 313 3.26 21.39 16.83
N TYR A 314 2.49 20.86 17.78
CA TYR A 314 3.02 20.09 18.91
C TYR A 314 2.51 18.64 19.03
N LEU A 315 1.86 18.07 18.01
CA LEU A 315 1.29 16.71 18.06
C LEU A 315 1.44 15.98 16.72
N ASP A 316 2.49 15.18 16.57
CA ASP A 316 2.74 14.38 15.35
C ASP A 316 1.74 13.23 15.13
N ARG A 317 0.98 12.87 16.18
CA ARG A 317 -0.07 11.85 16.17
C ARG A 317 -1.11 12.23 17.20
N VAL A 318 -2.38 12.03 16.87
CA VAL A 318 -3.47 12.22 17.80
C VAL A 318 -4.49 11.11 17.63
N LEU A 319 -4.68 10.35 18.70
CA LEU A 319 -5.96 9.71 18.97
C LEU A 319 -6.65 10.63 19.98
N VAL A 320 -7.90 10.99 19.69
CA VAL A 320 -8.71 11.85 20.54
C VAL A 320 -9.69 10.98 21.30
N TRP A 321 -9.81 11.21 22.60
CA TRP A 321 -10.90 10.68 23.38
C TRP A 321 -11.62 11.82 24.11
N PRO A 322 -12.95 11.93 23.97
CA PRO A 322 -13.72 12.87 24.78
C PRO A 322 -13.63 12.47 26.26
N LEU A 323 -13.45 13.45 27.15
CA LEU A 323 -13.49 13.23 28.59
C LEU A 323 -14.86 13.63 29.13
N PRO A 324 -15.64 12.70 29.71
CA PRO A 324 -16.94 13.05 30.29
C PRO A 324 -16.77 13.91 31.55
N GLY A 325 -17.36 15.11 31.52
CA GLY A 325 -17.54 15.99 32.67
C GLY A 325 -18.99 15.94 33.14
N ALA A 326 -19.19 15.87 34.47
CA ALA A 326 -20.51 15.80 35.09
C ALA A 326 -21.42 16.97 34.66
N ARG A 327 -22.46 16.67 33.86
CA ARG A 327 -23.51 17.56 33.33
C ARG A 327 -23.05 18.61 32.29
N ALA A 328 -22.94 18.17 31.02
CA ALA A 328 -22.88 18.96 29.76
C ALA A 328 -21.71 19.97 29.59
N PRO A 329 -21.38 20.37 28.34
CA PRO A 329 -20.81 19.59 27.22
C PRO A 329 -19.36 19.09 27.51
N LEU A 330 -18.71 18.42 26.54
CA LEU A 330 -17.32 17.95 26.64
C LEU A 330 -16.37 19.15 26.79
N ASP A 331 -15.81 19.39 27.98
CA ASP A 331 -14.88 20.51 28.22
C ASP A 331 -13.41 20.15 27.94
N ARG A 332 -13.11 18.85 27.74
CA ARG A 332 -11.74 18.34 27.60
C ARG A 332 -11.65 17.11 26.69
N TYR A 333 -10.47 16.97 26.09
CA TYR A 333 -10.08 15.79 25.33
C TYR A 333 -8.76 15.22 25.85
N LEU A 334 -8.55 13.93 25.65
CA LEU A 334 -7.26 13.26 25.82
C LEU A 334 -6.66 12.98 24.45
N LEU A 335 -5.43 13.45 24.22
CA LEU A 335 -4.68 13.28 22.98
C LEU A 335 -3.48 12.38 23.23
N ARG A 336 -3.23 11.40 22.37
CA ARG A 336 -1.99 10.61 22.40
C ARG A 336 -1.04 11.07 21.30
N GLY A 337 0.12 11.60 21.66
CA GLY A 337 1.10 12.12 20.70
C GLY A 337 2.54 12.20 21.22
N ALA A 338 3.35 13.02 20.56
CA ALA A 338 4.70 13.40 21.02
C ALA A 338 4.80 14.93 21.06
N ARG A 339 5.47 15.47 22.09
CA ARG A 339 5.74 16.90 22.26
C ARG A 339 7.14 17.08 22.83
N ASP A 340 7.98 17.92 22.23
CA ASP A 340 9.35 18.18 22.69
C ASP A 340 10.16 16.88 22.93
N ASP A 341 10.08 15.93 22.00
CA ASP A 341 10.64 14.56 22.08
C ASP A 341 10.05 13.66 23.19
N VAL A 342 9.05 14.12 23.94
CA VAL A 342 8.35 13.33 24.96
C VAL A 342 7.10 12.71 24.36
N TYR A 343 7.08 11.38 24.28
CA TYR A 343 5.90 10.61 23.91
C TYR A 343 4.96 10.46 25.11
N GLY A 344 3.68 10.81 24.97
CA GLY A 344 2.77 10.87 26.11
C GLY A 344 1.29 10.97 25.75
N LEU A 345 0.49 11.07 26.80
CA LEU A 345 -0.90 11.51 26.72
C LEU A 345 -0.97 12.98 27.13
N PHE A 346 -1.82 13.75 26.48
CA PHE A 346 -2.02 15.17 26.72
C PHE A 346 -3.50 15.41 26.93
N GLU A 347 -3.87 15.87 28.12
CA GLU A 347 -5.20 16.38 28.34
C GLU A 347 -5.24 17.82 27.85
N VAL A 348 -6.18 18.10 26.95
CA VAL A 348 -6.40 19.42 26.35
C VAL A 348 -7.80 19.92 26.69
N ARG A 349 -7.97 21.23 26.70
CA ARG A 349 -9.30 21.83 26.83
C ARG A 349 -10.00 21.87 25.48
N ALA A 350 -11.33 21.76 25.50
CA ALA A 350 -12.21 21.97 24.36
C ALA A 350 -12.31 23.48 24.05
N GLU A 351 -11.21 24.02 23.54
CA GLU A 351 -11.09 25.39 23.07
C GLU A 351 -10.48 25.31 21.66
N PRO A 352 -10.66 26.28 20.74
CA PRO A 352 -10.14 26.22 19.37
C PRO A 352 -8.64 25.93 19.30
N GLU A 353 -7.95 26.25 20.39
CA GLU A 353 -6.53 26.06 20.54
C GLU A 353 -6.10 24.68 21.07
N LEU A 354 -7.02 23.85 21.56
CA LEU A 354 -6.71 22.63 22.32
C LEU A 354 -5.52 22.82 23.28
N PRO A 355 -5.55 23.83 24.17
CA PRO A 355 -4.42 24.12 25.04
C PRO A 355 -4.20 22.94 25.98
N VAL A 356 -2.96 22.47 26.03
CA VAL A 356 -2.57 21.37 26.92
C VAL A 356 -2.76 21.83 28.37
N ALA A 357 -3.72 21.20 29.04
CA ALA A 357 -3.95 21.38 30.45
C ALA A 357 -2.93 20.56 31.27
N ARG A 358 -2.65 19.33 30.85
CA ARG A 358 -1.76 18.37 31.54
C ARG A 358 -1.10 17.40 30.56
N ASP A 359 0.13 16.98 30.87
CA ASP A 359 0.87 15.95 30.14
C ASP A 359 1.19 14.73 31.02
N PHE A 360 1.15 13.55 30.39
CA PHE A 360 1.39 12.26 31.05
C PHE A 360 2.41 11.47 30.21
N PRO A 361 3.71 11.52 30.55
CA PRO A 361 4.74 10.83 29.77
C PRO A 361 4.54 9.31 29.83
N LEU A 362 4.66 8.66 28.70
CA LEU A 362 4.61 7.21 28.61
C LEU A 362 6.03 6.64 28.66
N PRO A 363 6.25 5.50 29.33
CA PRO A 363 7.59 4.92 29.51
C PRO A 363 8.22 4.41 28.21
N SER A 364 7.44 4.26 27.14
CA SER A 364 7.93 3.87 25.82
C SER A 364 7.00 4.36 24.71
N PRO A 365 7.55 4.81 23.55
CA PRO A 365 6.75 5.10 22.36
C PRO A 365 6.06 3.87 21.76
N ARG A 366 6.46 2.65 22.18
CA ARG A 366 5.83 1.40 21.77
C ARG A 366 4.61 1.01 22.62
N ALA A 367 4.27 1.79 23.64
CA ALA A 367 3.09 1.51 24.43
C ALA A 367 1.83 1.66 23.56
N SER A 368 0.94 0.65 23.58
CA SER A 368 -0.42 0.85 23.07
C SER A 368 -1.26 1.51 24.17
N VAL A 369 -2.17 2.40 23.79
CA VAL A 369 -3.06 3.07 24.72
C VAL A 369 -4.47 3.01 24.17
N VAL A 370 -5.40 2.62 25.04
CA VAL A 370 -6.84 2.70 24.80
C VAL A 370 -7.46 3.45 25.98
N SER A 371 -8.35 4.40 25.71
CA SER A 371 -9.07 5.15 26.74
C SER A 371 -10.51 4.66 26.85
N LEU A 372 -11.07 4.83 28.04
CA LEU A 372 -12.42 4.48 28.45
C LEU A 372 -12.98 5.66 29.23
N ALA A 373 -14.20 6.06 28.90
CA ALA A 373 -14.93 7.11 29.58
C ALA A 373 -16.03 6.44 30.39
N SER A 374 -15.97 6.50 31.72
CA SER A 374 -17.07 6.07 32.59
C SER A 374 -17.80 7.30 33.15
N THR A 375 -19.04 7.16 33.61
CA THR A 375 -19.80 8.22 34.31
C THR A 375 -18.98 8.84 35.46
N GLY A 376 -18.30 9.95 35.19
CA GLY A 376 -17.50 10.72 36.15
C GLY A 376 -16.05 10.27 36.37
N GLU A 377 -15.59 9.17 35.74
CA GLU A 377 -14.21 8.66 35.86
C GLU A 377 -13.63 8.38 34.45
N VAL A 378 -12.32 8.60 34.27
CA VAL A 378 -11.63 8.32 33.00
C VAL A 378 -10.58 7.26 33.25
N PHE A 379 -10.66 6.17 32.49
CA PHE A 379 -9.73 5.06 32.58
C PHE A 379 -8.88 4.94 31.31
N VAL A 380 -7.62 4.57 31.50
CA VAL A 380 -6.65 4.40 30.41
C VAL A 380 -5.95 3.06 30.56
N ILE A 381 -6.08 2.21 29.55
CA ILE A 381 -5.32 0.97 29.47
C ILE A 381 -4.02 1.24 28.73
N THR A 382 -2.89 1.11 29.43
CA THR A 382 -1.56 1.15 28.83
C THR A 382 -1.01 -0.26 28.67
N VAL A 383 -0.34 -0.50 27.55
CA VAL A 383 0.25 -1.81 27.26
C VAL A 383 1.76 -1.67 27.16
N ALA A 384 2.47 -2.30 28.07
CA ALA A 384 3.92 -2.46 27.97
C ALA A 384 4.22 -3.75 27.19
N LEU A 385 4.91 -3.61 26.07
CA LEU A 385 5.39 -4.74 25.27
C LEU A 385 6.79 -5.13 25.76
N ASP A 386 6.91 -6.22 26.53
CA ASP A 386 8.20 -6.81 26.87
C ASP A 386 8.40 -8.13 26.12
N ARG A 387 9.37 -8.17 25.21
CA ARG A 387 9.98 -9.39 24.64
C ARG A 387 9.01 -10.58 24.37
N ASN A 388 7.80 -10.29 23.89
CA ASN A 388 6.68 -11.18 23.48
C ASN A 388 5.49 -11.33 24.46
N GLU A 389 5.54 -10.75 25.65
CA GLU A 389 4.41 -10.69 26.58
C GLU A 389 3.90 -9.24 26.67
N ALA A 390 2.58 -9.06 26.60
CA ALA A 390 1.95 -7.77 26.78
C ALA A 390 1.48 -7.67 28.24
N ARG A 391 2.06 -6.73 28.98
CA ARG A 391 1.56 -6.39 30.30
C ARG A 391 0.58 -5.23 30.16
N ASN A 392 -0.69 -5.54 30.35
CA ASN A 392 -1.77 -4.56 30.31
C ASN A 392 -1.92 -3.92 31.70
N THR A 393 -2.14 -2.61 31.76
CA THR A 393 -2.37 -1.88 33.01
C THR A 393 -3.55 -0.94 32.86
N LEU A 394 -4.58 -1.13 33.69
CA LEU A 394 -5.68 -0.21 33.87
C LEU A 394 -5.20 0.94 34.77
N ASN A 395 -5.31 2.16 34.29
CA ASN A 395 -4.98 3.37 35.01
C ASN A 395 -6.23 4.24 35.14
N GLU A 396 -6.37 4.93 36.25
CA GLU A 396 -7.29 6.06 36.38
C GLU A 396 -6.55 7.35 36.02
N LEU A 397 -7.19 8.22 35.25
CA LEU A 397 -6.69 9.56 34.99
C LEU A 397 -7.07 10.48 36.15
N THR A 398 -6.11 10.76 37.04
CA THR A 398 -6.31 11.63 38.21
C THR A 398 -5.73 13.03 37.98
N PRO A 399 -6.09 14.04 38.79
CA PRO A 399 -5.38 15.33 38.86
C PRO A 399 -3.85 15.22 38.90
N ALA A 400 -3.32 14.20 39.58
CA ALA A 400 -1.89 14.01 39.81
C ALA A 400 -1.18 13.18 38.71
N GLY A 401 -1.90 12.61 37.75
CA GLY A 401 -1.33 11.70 36.75
C GLY A 401 -2.14 10.43 36.53
N LEU A 402 -1.58 9.53 35.71
CA LEU A 402 -2.07 8.16 35.58
C LEU A 402 -1.77 7.40 36.88
N ARG A 403 -2.84 6.97 37.56
CA ARG A 403 -2.75 6.11 38.74
C ARG A 403 -3.05 4.67 38.33
N ALA A 404 -2.02 3.82 38.34
CA ALA A 404 -2.20 2.40 38.07
C ALA A 404 -3.15 1.78 39.11
N LEU A 405 -4.22 1.15 38.63
CA LEU A 405 -5.23 0.49 39.45
C LEU A 405 -5.04 -1.02 39.45
N TYR A 406 -4.71 -1.59 38.29
CA TYR A 406 -4.62 -3.02 38.09
C TYR A 406 -3.75 -3.36 36.90
N SER A 407 -2.90 -4.39 37.01
CA SER A 407 -2.14 -4.94 35.89
C SER A 407 -2.43 -6.42 35.72
N TRP A 408 -2.46 -6.88 34.48
CA TRP A 408 -2.60 -8.30 34.16
C TRP A 408 -1.78 -8.66 32.92
N ASP A 409 -1.31 -9.90 32.89
CA ASP A 409 -0.54 -10.44 31.77
C ASP A 409 -1.49 -11.12 30.79
N ASP A 410 -1.65 -10.52 29.61
CA ASP A 410 -2.46 -11.08 28.55
C ASP A 410 -1.98 -10.65 27.16
N SER A 411 -2.77 -10.91 26.12
CA SER A 411 -2.48 -10.38 24.80
C SER A 411 -2.69 -8.86 24.76
N LEU A 412 -2.13 -8.24 23.72
CA LEU A 412 -2.31 -6.82 23.43
C LEU A 412 -3.81 -6.48 23.40
N VAL A 413 -4.25 -5.62 24.33
CA VAL A 413 -5.56 -4.96 24.24
C VAL A 413 -5.55 -4.04 23.02
N GLN A 414 -6.52 -4.25 22.12
CA GLN A 414 -6.65 -3.48 20.88
C GLN A 414 -7.76 -2.44 20.97
N SER A 415 -8.80 -2.73 21.74
CA SER A 415 -9.94 -1.85 21.92
C SER A 415 -10.55 -2.04 23.30
N ALA A 416 -11.31 -1.05 23.74
CA ALA A 416 -12.02 -1.07 24.99
C ALA A 416 -13.25 -0.16 24.84
N ALA A 417 -14.33 -0.51 25.54
CA ALA A 417 -15.54 0.30 25.64
C ALA A 417 -16.02 0.36 27.09
N ALA A 418 -16.65 1.48 27.44
CA ALA A 418 -17.39 1.66 28.67
C ALA A 418 -18.87 1.79 28.29
N VAL A 419 -19.73 0.99 28.89
CA VAL A 419 -21.15 0.94 28.53
C VAL A 419 -21.96 0.35 29.68
N ASP A 420 -23.09 0.96 30.01
CA ASP A 420 -24.06 0.47 30.99
C ASP A 420 -24.97 -0.56 30.32
N LEU A 421 -24.63 -1.85 30.43
CA LEU A 421 -25.39 -2.93 29.78
C LEU A 421 -26.48 -3.54 30.68
N ASP A 422 -26.54 -3.21 31.96
CA ASP A 422 -27.61 -3.67 32.85
C ASP A 422 -28.64 -2.60 33.22
N GLY A 423 -28.42 -1.36 32.80
CA GLY A 423 -29.32 -0.23 32.98
C GLY A 423 -29.34 0.31 34.41
N ASP A 424 -28.31 0.03 35.21
CA ASP A 424 -28.22 0.53 36.59
C ASP A 424 -27.68 1.97 36.70
N GLY A 425 -27.29 2.55 35.57
CA GLY A 425 -26.73 3.90 35.45
C GLY A 425 -25.22 3.95 35.74
N GLN A 426 -24.53 2.82 35.86
CA GLN A 426 -23.08 2.70 35.95
C GLN A 426 -22.53 1.97 34.73
N GLU A 427 -21.50 2.53 34.11
CA GLU A 427 -20.89 1.90 32.94
C GLU A 427 -19.93 0.77 33.35
N GLU A 428 -20.09 -0.41 32.76
CA GLU A 428 -19.10 -1.47 32.83
C GLU A 428 -17.97 -1.28 31.83
N LEU A 429 -16.78 -1.78 32.17
CA LEU A 429 -15.58 -1.67 31.36
C LEU A 429 -15.27 -2.99 30.65
N TYR A 430 -15.18 -2.96 29.33
CA TYR A 430 -14.83 -4.11 28.49
C TYR A 430 -13.54 -3.84 27.71
N ALA A 431 -12.68 -4.85 27.59
CA ALA A 431 -11.46 -4.78 26.78
C ALA A 431 -11.38 -5.96 25.80
N GLY A 432 -11.21 -5.64 24.53
CA GLY A 432 -11.03 -6.58 23.44
C GLY A 432 -9.55 -6.87 23.19
N THR A 433 -9.21 -8.16 23.10
CA THR A 433 -7.84 -8.60 22.87
C THR A 433 -7.56 -8.94 21.42
N GLY A 434 -6.29 -8.77 21.02
CA GLY A 434 -5.83 -9.08 19.67
C GLY A 434 -5.67 -10.57 19.38
N ALA A 435 -4.91 -10.84 18.32
CA ALA A 435 -4.80 -12.14 17.66
C ALA A 435 -4.24 -13.31 18.50
N ASN A 436 -3.73 -13.06 19.70
CA ASN A 436 -3.07 -14.08 20.53
C ASN A 436 -4.02 -14.65 21.60
N ALA A 437 -5.01 -13.89 22.08
CA ALA A 437 -5.97 -14.35 23.10
C ALA A 437 -7.42 -14.38 22.60
N ARG A 438 -7.83 -13.40 21.76
CA ARG A 438 -9.06 -13.45 20.94
C ARG A 438 -10.37 -13.53 21.74
N HIS A 439 -10.40 -12.83 22.86
CA HIS A 439 -11.55 -12.75 23.76
C HIS A 439 -11.82 -11.30 24.21
N VAL A 440 -12.96 -11.12 24.87
CA VAL A 440 -13.36 -9.88 25.55
C VAL A 440 -13.31 -10.12 27.05
N VAL A 441 -12.56 -9.27 27.76
CA VAL A 441 -12.54 -9.28 29.23
C VAL A 441 -13.38 -8.13 29.79
N GLU A 442 -14.14 -8.41 30.83
CA GLU A 442 -14.78 -7.43 31.69
C GLU A 442 -13.81 -7.05 32.82
N LEU A 443 -13.56 -5.75 33.00
CA LEU A 443 -12.79 -5.20 34.11
C LEU A 443 -13.76 -4.87 35.24
N ARG A 444 -13.70 -5.63 36.33
CA ARG A 444 -14.66 -5.54 37.43
C ARG A 444 -14.02 -4.91 38.66
N ARG A 445 -14.74 -3.96 39.24
CA ARG A 445 -14.50 -3.43 40.58
C ARG A 445 -15.34 -4.23 41.57
N ASP A 446 -14.72 -4.84 42.56
CA ASP A 446 -15.44 -5.53 43.62
C ASP A 446 -15.99 -4.55 44.69
N ARG A 447 -16.68 -5.08 45.71
CA ARG A 447 -17.27 -4.27 46.79
C ARG A 447 -16.24 -3.55 47.65
N ASP A 448 -15.01 -4.06 47.70
CA ASP A 448 -13.91 -3.47 48.45
C ASP A 448 -13.12 -2.46 47.59
N GLY A 449 -13.53 -2.26 46.34
CA GLY A 449 -12.92 -1.34 45.38
C GLY A 449 -11.73 -1.92 44.62
N ALA A 450 -11.41 -3.20 44.82
CA ALA A 450 -10.32 -3.87 44.12
C ALA A 450 -10.75 -4.28 42.71
N TRP A 451 -9.79 -4.21 41.78
CA TRP A 451 -10.00 -4.49 40.38
C TRP A 451 -9.57 -5.91 40.01
N SER A 452 -10.31 -6.53 39.12
CA SER A 452 -10.05 -7.87 38.58
C SER A 452 -10.51 -7.97 37.12
N THR A 453 -10.11 -9.03 36.43
CA THR A 453 -10.61 -9.39 35.09
C THR A 453 -11.51 -10.61 35.15
N ARG A 454 -12.52 -10.66 34.29
CA ARG A 454 -13.41 -11.81 34.07
C ARG A 454 -13.65 -12.00 32.57
N GLU A 455 -13.75 -13.24 32.10
CA GLU A 455 -14.21 -13.52 30.73
C GLU A 455 -15.65 -12.99 30.57
N ALA A 456 -15.88 -12.17 29.54
CA ALA A 456 -17.18 -11.53 29.35
C ALA A 456 -18.25 -12.52 28.84
N PHE A 457 -17.83 -13.55 28.10
CA PHE A 457 -18.69 -14.63 27.60
C PHE A 457 -18.74 -15.81 28.57
N ALA A 458 -19.73 -16.69 28.41
CA ALA A 458 -19.71 -17.98 29.08
C ALA A 458 -18.68 -18.92 28.43
N ASP A 459 -18.27 -19.96 29.16
CA ASP A 459 -17.29 -20.94 28.66
C ASP A 459 -17.75 -21.56 27.34
N GLY A 460 -16.92 -21.42 26.30
CA GLY A 460 -17.19 -21.93 24.95
C GLY A 460 -18.03 -21.03 24.04
N GLU A 461 -18.52 -19.90 24.54
CA GLU A 461 -19.29 -18.91 23.75
C GLU A 461 -18.45 -17.73 23.26
N SER A 462 -17.19 -17.62 23.70
CA SER A 462 -16.28 -16.56 23.30
C SER A 462 -16.08 -16.55 21.77
N PRO A 463 -15.99 -15.37 21.12
CA PRO A 463 -15.96 -15.29 19.66
C PRO A 463 -14.75 -15.98 19.02
N GLY A 464 -13.65 -16.15 19.77
CA GLY A 464 -12.42 -16.78 19.29
C GLY A 464 -11.71 -15.99 18.19
N SER A 465 -12.10 -14.73 17.97
CA SER A 465 -11.56 -13.82 16.97
C SER A 465 -10.93 -12.59 17.60
N GLY A 466 -9.97 -11.98 16.88
CA GLY A 466 -9.35 -10.74 17.35
C GLY A 466 -10.39 -9.63 17.42
N VAL A 467 -10.45 -8.90 18.52
CA VAL A 467 -11.43 -7.83 18.73
C VAL A 467 -10.79 -6.51 18.31
N ASN A 468 -11.06 -6.08 17.08
CA ASN A 468 -10.43 -4.90 16.50
C ASN A 468 -11.01 -3.60 17.09
N GLN A 469 -12.33 -3.56 17.32
CA GLN A 469 -13.00 -2.42 17.95
C GLN A 469 -14.25 -2.84 18.73
N LEU A 470 -14.52 -2.15 19.83
CA LEU A 470 -15.75 -2.20 20.63
C LEU A 470 -16.44 -0.83 20.59
N LEU A 471 -17.77 -0.82 20.57
CA LEU A 471 -18.60 0.39 20.52
C LEU A 471 -19.89 0.14 21.34
N GLY A 472 -20.21 1.03 22.28
CA GLY A 472 -21.44 0.94 23.09
C GLY A 472 -22.49 1.97 22.67
N GLY A 473 -23.77 1.64 22.81
CA GLY A 473 -24.89 2.56 22.59
C GLY A 473 -26.23 1.85 22.47
N ASP A 474 -27.33 2.59 22.59
CA ASP A 474 -28.71 2.15 22.33
C ASP A 474 -28.95 2.18 20.81
N PHE A 475 -28.73 1.04 20.14
CA PHE A 475 -28.78 0.95 18.68
C PHE A 475 -30.15 0.54 18.14
N ASP A 476 -31.04 0.00 18.97
CA ASP A 476 -32.41 -0.33 18.58
C ASP A 476 -33.48 0.64 19.14
N GLY A 477 -33.07 1.61 19.97
CA GLY A 477 -33.92 2.65 20.52
C GLY A 477 -34.82 2.17 21.65
N ASP A 478 -34.53 1.02 22.27
CA ASP A 478 -35.33 0.47 23.37
C ASP A 478 -34.99 1.10 24.74
N GLY A 479 -33.96 1.94 24.79
CA GLY A 479 -33.47 2.63 25.98
C GLY A 479 -32.45 1.83 26.81
N ALA A 480 -32.16 0.58 26.43
CA ALA A 480 -31.03 -0.18 26.95
C ALA A 480 -29.84 -0.07 25.99
N ASN A 481 -28.62 -0.09 26.51
CA ASN A 481 -27.44 -0.08 25.64
C ASN A 481 -27.07 -1.49 25.18
N GLU A 482 -26.55 -1.57 23.96
CA GLU A 482 -25.83 -2.73 23.44
C GLU A 482 -24.32 -2.47 23.37
N LEU A 483 -23.58 -3.57 23.22
CA LEU A 483 -22.17 -3.54 22.85
C LEU A 483 -22.00 -4.14 21.46
N VAL A 484 -21.42 -3.38 20.53
CA VAL A 484 -21.04 -3.83 19.20
C VAL A 484 -19.57 -4.22 19.19
N ALA A 485 -19.27 -5.41 18.67
CA ALA A 485 -17.90 -5.90 18.51
C ALA A 485 -17.55 -6.09 17.02
N ALA A 486 -16.48 -5.43 16.57
CA ALA A 486 -15.84 -5.68 15.29
C ALA A 486 -14.81 -6.80 15.44
N LEU A 487 -15.16 -7.98 14.96
CA LEU A 487 -14.29 -9.16 15.02
C LEU A 487 -13.49 -9.28 13.72
N GLY A 488 -12.18 -9.27 13.87
CA GLY A 488 -11.22 -9.41 12.77
C GLY A 488 -10.91 -10.88 12.46
N PRO A 489 -9.63 -11.22 12.22
CA PRO A 489 -9.25 -12.56 11.81
C PRO A 489 -9.59 -13.64 12.86
N TRP A 490 -9.49 -14.91 12.41
CA TRP A 490 -9.48 -16.18 13.16
C TRP A 490 -10.68 -17.11 12.99
N SER A 491 -11.86 -16.75 13.47
CA SER A 491 -12.99 -17.70 13.49
C SER A 491 -14.30 -17.12 12.99
N SER A 492 -14.52 -15.80 13.16
CA SER A 492 -15.83 -15.20 12.99
C SER A 492 -15.90 -14.24 11.81
N TYR A 493 -14.99 -13.24 11.75
CA TYR A 493 -15.01 -12.18 10.71
C TYR A 493 -16.36 -11.45 10.63
N GLU A 494 -16.90 -11.12 11.80
CA GLU A 494 -18.28 -10.68 12.00
C GLU A 494 -18.33 -9.35 12.76
N LEU A 495 -19.35 -8.56 12.42
CA LEU A 495 -19.91 -7.55 13.30
C LEU A 495 -20.90 -8.27 14.23
N GLN A 496 -20.76 -8.10 15.55
CA GLN A 496 -21.68 -8.69 16.52
C GLN A 496 -22.33 -7.62 17.37
N LEU A 497 -23.65 -7.69 17.53
CA LEU A 497 -24.43 -6.93 18.50
C LEU A 497 -24.62 -7.80 19.74
N LEU A 498 -24.18 -7.32 20.90
CA LEU A 498 -24.12 -8.06 22.16
C LEU A 498 -24.99 -7.38 23.22
N ARG A 499 -25.68 -8.17 24.04
CA ARG A 499 -26.40 -7.71 25.24
C ARG A 499 -25.95 -8.48 26.47
N ARG A 500 -26.19 -7.92 27.66
CA ARG A 500 -25.97 -8.66 28.90
C ARG A 500 -27.10 -9.66 29.15
N GLY A 501 -26.73 -10.93 29.22
CA GLY A 501 -27.61 -12.03 29.55
C GLY A 501 -27.99 -12.06 31.03
N ARG A 502 -28.96 -12.91 31.39
CA ARG A 502 -29.44 -13.04 32.79
C ARG A 502 -28.39 -13.52 33.78
N ALA A 503 -27.41 -14.29 33.30
CA ALA A 503 -26.28 -14.76 34.09
C ALA A 503 -25.16 -13.71 34.22
N GLY A 504 -25.34 -12.53 33.61
CA GLY A 504 -24.36 -11.45 33.59
C GLY A 504 -23.23 -11.63 32.58
N HIS A 505 -23.31 -12.63 31.69
CA HIS A 505 -22.40 -12.81 30.55
C HIS A 505 -22.94 -12.10 29.31
N LEU A 506 -22.07 -11.79 28.34
CA LEU A 506 -22.48 -11.25 27.04
C LEU A 506 -23.12 -12.35 26.18
N GLU A 507 -24.27 -12.06 25.60
CA GLU A 507 -25.00 -12.89 24.66
C GLU A 507 -25.06 -12.21 23.30
N THR A 508 -24.80 -12.93 22.21
CA THR A 508 -24.93 -12.39 20.85
C THR A 508 -26.40 -12.30 20.45
N ARG A 509 -26.87 -11.08 20.14
CA ARG A 509 -28.23 -10.81 19.63
C ARG A 509 -28.32 -10.88 18.12
N ALA A 510 -27.41 -10.19 17.44
CA ALA A 510 -27.37 -10.13 15.99
C ALA A 510 -25.92 -10.20 15.49
N ARG A 511 -25.74 -10.66 14.24
CA ARG A 511 -24.42 -10.72 13.60
C ARG A 511 -24.49 -10.51 12.09
N ALA A 512 -23.45 -9.90 11.54
CA ALA A 512 -23.25 -9.75 10.10
C ALA A 512 -21.81 -10.16 9.74
N ARG A 513 -21.64 -11.12 8.81
CA ARG A 513 -20.32 -11.59 8.40
C ARG A 513 -19.84 -10.83 7.17
N LEU A 514 -18.81 -10.00 7.34
CA LEU A 514 -18.29 -9.12 6.29
C LEU A 514 -16.86 -9.46 5.87
N GLY A 515 -16.04 -9.99 6.78
CA GLY A 515 -14.59 -10.04 6.61
C GLY A 515 -13.87 -9.31 7.73
N ASN A 516 -12.65 -8.83 7.48
CA ASN A 516 -11.86 -8.13 8.49
C ASN A 516 -12.34 -6.67 8.67
N ILE A 517 -13.13 -6.43 9.72
CA ILE A 517 -13.64 -5.10 10.09
C ILE A 517 -12.58 -4.36 10.91
N SER A 518 -12.04 -3.26 10.40
CA SER A 518 -10.93 -2.52 11.03
C SER A 518 -11.39 -1.41 11.97
N SER A 519 -12.57 -0.85 11.77
CA SER A 519 -13.06 0.26 12.58
C SER A 519 -14.59 0.34 12.59
N LEU A 520 -15.12 0.94 13.66
CA LEU A 520 -16.53 1.22 13.93
C LEU A 520 -16.71 2.69 14.33
N ALA A 521 -17.84 3.25 13.95
CA ALA A 521 -18.40 4.49 14.51
C ALA A 521 -19.92 4.34 14.67
N SER A 522 -20.47 5.01 15.67
CA SER A 522 -21.92 5.26 15.75
C SER A 522 -22.23 6.60 15.09
N PHE A 523 -23.35 6.69 14.39
CA PHE A 523 -23.80 7.94 13.77
C PHE A 523 -25.31 8.09 13.85
N ARG A 524 -25.81 9.32 13.92
CA ARG A 524 -27.21 9.66 13.86
C ARG A 524 -27.67 9.77 12.41
N HIS A 525 -28.67 8.98 12.06
CA HIS A 525 -29.30 9.05 10.75
C HIS A 525 -30.36 10.16 10.70
N ALA A 526 -30.74 10.63 9.50
CA ALA A 526 -31.82 11.59 9.29
C ALA A 526 -33.19 11.19 9.90
N SER A 527 -33.38 9.90 10.21
CA SER A 527 -34.57 9.41 10.95
C SER A 527 -34.50 9.65 12.47
N GLY A 528 -33.35 10.12 12.99
CA GLY A 528 -33.06 10.27 14.42
C GLY A 528 -32.48 9.00 15.08
N GLU A 529 -32.52 7.87 14.39
CA GLU A 529 -31.98 6.58 14.85
C GLU A 529 -30.45 6.60 14.96
N LEU A 530 -29.92 5.89 15.96
CA LEU A 530 -28.49 5.60 16.06
C LEU A 530 -28.15 4.40 15.17
N ARG A 531 -27.12 4.52 14.33
CA ARG A 531 -26.71 3.48 13.38
C ARG A 531 -25.21 3.19 13.50
N ILE A 532 -24.78 2.10 12.88
CA ILE A 532 -23.41 1.61 12.94
C ILE A 532 -22.74 1.77 11.57
N ALA A 533 -21.60 2.44 11.55
CA ALA A 533 -20.71 2.50 10.39
C ALA A 533 -19.51 1.56 10.62
N ALA A 534 -19.22 0.66 9.69
CA ALA A 534 -18.16 -0.35 9.81
C ALA A 534 -17.23 -0.33 8.60
N THR A 535 -15.93 -0.14 8.82
CA THR A 535 -14.94 -0.21 7.75
C THR A 535 -14.39 -1.62 7.58
N LYS A 536 -14.51 -2.18 6.38
CA LYS A 536 -14.01 -3.51 6.01
C LYS A 536 -12.79 -3.41 5.11
N THR A 537 -11.80 -4.24 5.38
CA THR A 537 -10.54 -4.34 4.60
C THR A 537 -10.37 -5.70 3.95
N ASP A 538 -9.64 -5.76 2.83
CA ASP A 538 -9.24 -7.02 2.17
C ASP A 538 -7.98 -7.61 2.82
N ARG A 539 -8.05 -7.87 4.13
CA ARG A 539 -6.96 -8.45 4.92
C ARG A 539 -7.36 -9.78 5.53
N TYR A 540 -6.35 -10.63 5.76
CA TYR A 540 -6.49 -11.93 6.42
C TYR A 540 -7.48 -12.87 5.73
N ARG A 541 -7.07 -13.37 4.55
CA ARG A 541 -7.81 -14.37 3.76
C ARG A 541 -8.32 -15.51 4.66
N ASN A 542 -9.50 -16.07 4.35
CA ASN A 542 -9.98 -17.27 5.01
C ASN A 542 -10.83 -18.14 4.07
N SER A 543 -10.15 -19.07 3.41
CA SER A 543 -10.72 -20.06 2.49
C SER A 543 -11.61 -21.12 3.15
N ARG A 544 -11.64 -21.21 4.49
CA ARG A 544 -12.57 -22.08 5.22
C ARG A 544 -13.92 -21.41 5.48
N LEU A 545 -13.94 -20.09 5.66
CA LEU A 545 -15.17 -19.32 5.90
C LEU A 545 -15.76 -18.68 4.64
N PHE A 546 -14.91 -18.36 3.67
CA PHE A 546 -15.30 -17.63 2.46
C PHE A 546 -14.99 -18.42 1.18
N SER A 547 -15.72 -18.10 0.12
CA SER A 547 -15.53 -18.74 -1.19
C SER A 547 -14.20 -18.34 -1.83
N ARG A 548 -13.76 -19.11 -2.83
CA ARG A 548 -12.55 -18.79 -3.62
C ARG A 548 -12.66 -17.48 -4.38
N GLU A 549 -13.86 -17.09 -4.80
CA GLU A 549 -14.13 -15.84 -5.52
C GLU A 549 -14.12 -14.61 -4.60
N ARG A 550 -14.44 -14.80 -3.31
CA ARG A 550 -14.47 -13.74 -2.29
C ARG A 550 -13.68 -14.15 -1.05
N PRO A 551 -12.37 -14.42 -1.15
CA PRO A 551 -11.64 -15.10 -0.10
C PRO A 551 -11.36 -14.22 1.14
N TYR A 552 -11.81 -12.96 1.12
CA TYR A 552 -11.74 -11.99 2.21
C TYR A 552 -13.13 -11.58 2.74
N GLY A 553 -14.22 -12.23 2.32
CA GLY A 553 -15.59 -11.82 2.61
C GLY A 553 -16.16 -10.82 1.61
N GLU A 554 -17.08 -9.97 2.06
CA GLU A 554 -17.72 -8.91 1.26
C GLU A 554 -16.69 -7.89 0.76
N PRO A 555 -16.94 -7.14 -0.33
CA PRO A 555 -15.97 -6.16 -0.87
C PRO A 555 -15.46 -5.15 0.17
N ALA A 556 -14.18 -4.76 0.14
CA ALA A 556 -13.68 -3.71 1.03
C ALA A 556 -14.41 -2.37 0.85
N GLY A 557 -14.63 -1.64 1.94
CA GLY A 557 -15.38 -0.40 1.92
C GLY A 557 -15.99 -0.06 3.28
N LEU A 558 -16.84 0.96 3.28
CA LEU A 558 -17.64 1.36 4.45
C LEU A 558 -19.05 0.76 4.33
N TYR A 559 -19.50 0.08 5.37
CA TYR A 559 -20.83 -0.53 5.46
C TYR A 559 -21.65 0.18 6.54
N LEU A 560 -22.90 0.51 6.24
CA LEU A 560 -23.81 1.14 7.20
C LEU A 560 -24.90 0.15 7.62
N PHE A 561 -25.12 0.00 8.93
CA PHE A 561 -26.10 -0.93 9.51
C PHE A 561 -27.12 -0.22 10.39
N ARG A 562 -28.34 -0.74 10.33
CA ARG A 562 -29.42 -0.48 11.29
C ARG A 562 -29.72 -1.77 12.06
N VAL A 563 -30.07 -1.64 13.34
CA VAL A 563 -30.55 -2.78 14.14
C VAL A 563 -32.06 -2.87 14.00
N GLU A 564 -32.56 -4.02 13.55
CA GLU A 564 -33.99 -4.28 13.38
C GLU A 564 -34.37 -5.57 14.12
N GLY A 565 -34.89 -5.45 15.33
CA GLY A 565 -35.12 -6.60 16.22
C GLY A 565 -33.80 -7.35 16.49
N ASP A 566 -33.76 -8.65 16.22
CA ASP A 566 -32.54 -9.48 16.40
C ASP A 566 -31.68 -9.54 15.11
N ALA A 567 -31.73 -8.54 14.23
CA ALA A 567 -30.98 -8.51 12.97
C ALA A 567 -30.17 -7.21 12.77
N LEU A 568 -29.03 -7.34 12.08
CA LEU A 568 -28.26 -6.22 11.53
C LEU A 568 -28.60 -6.08 10.04
N GLU A 569 -29.38 -5.06 9.69
CA GLU A 569 -29.75 -4.75 8.31
C GLU A 569 -28.71 -3.82 7.69
N GLN A 570 -28.05 -4.26 6.61
CA GLN A 570 -27.18 -3.37 5.83
C GLN A 570 -28.05 -2.37 5.06
N THR A 571 -27.88 -1.09 5.35
CA THR A 571 -28.63 0.02 4.73
C THR A 571 -27.88 0.65 3.56
N ASP A 572 -26.54 0.66 3.60
CA ASP A 572 -25.72 1.22 2.51
C ASP A 572 -24.29 0.63 2.47
N TYR A 573 -23.59 0.85 1.36
CA TYR A 573 -22.19 0.46 1.14
C TYR A 573 -21.45 1.46 0.23
N PHE A 574 -20.28 1.92 0.70
CA PHE A 574 -19.37 2.79 -0.05
C PHE A 574 -18.08 2.05 -0.36
N ALA A 575 -17.83 1.81 -1.65
CA ALA A 575 -16.59 1.21 -2.10
C ALA A 575 -15.41 2.17 -1.86
N VAL A 576 -14.34 1.67 -1.25
CA VAL A 576 -13.07 2.38 -1.20
C VAL A 576 -12.33 2.14 -2.52
N PRO A 577 -11.92 3.19 -3.25
CA PRO A 577 -11.16 3.03 -4.49
C PRO A 577 -9.88 2.22 -4.26
N ARG A 578 -9.52 1.38 -5.23
CA ARG A 578 -8.24 0.65 -5.21
C ARG A 578 -7.16 1.55 -5.80
N ALA A 579 -6.05 1.76 -5.09
CA ALA A 579 -4.85 2.39 -5.64
C ALA A 579 -4.09 1.41 -6.56
N GLY A 580 -4.77 0.93 -7.60
CA GLY A 580 -4.21 0.10 -8.65
C GLY A 580 -4.41 -1.41 -8.56
N ASP A 581 -4.18 -2.11 -9.68
CA ASP A 581 -4.36 -3.56 -9.83
C ASP A 581 -3.34 -4.39 -9.03
N ASP A 582 -2.15 -3.84 -8.79
CA ASP A 582 -1.07 -4.52 -8.07
C ASP A 582 -1.25 -4.47 -6.54
N GLU A 583 -2.12 -3.58 -6.05
CA GLU A 583 -2.45 -3.53 -4.62
C GLU A 583 -3.47 -4.61 -4.31
N ARG A 584 -2.95 -5.77 -3.89
CA ARG A 584 -3.76 -6.93 -3.55
C ARG A 584 -4.82 -6.63 -2.49
N TRP A 585 -4.63 -5.61 -1.63
CA TRP A 585 -5.47 -5.39 -0.44
C TRP A 585 -5.87 -3.93 -0.25
N VAL A 586 -7.16 -3.69 0.02
CA VAL A 586 -7.70 -2.39 0.41
C VAL A 586 -7.54 -2.15 1.92
N ARG A 587 -6.95 -1.01 2.32
CA ARG A 587 -6.90 -0.55 3.73
C ARG A 587 -7.78 0.69 3.87
N SER A 588 -8.83 0.58 4.67
CA SER A 588 -9.59 1.73 5.16
C SER A 588 -8.96 2.26 6.45
N GLY A 589 -8.97 3.58 6.61
CA GLY A 589 -8.66 4.23 7.88
C GLY A 589 -9.70 3.93 8.96
N GLN A 590 -9.49 4.53 10.13
CA GLN A 590 -10.56 4.64 11.13
C GLN A 590 -11.71 5.46 10.55
N VAL A 591 -12.94 5.09 10.91
CA VAL A 591 -14.14 5.88 10.63
C VAL A 591 -14.49 6.68 11.86
N PHE A 592 -14.89 7.92 11.62
CA PHE A 592 -15.35 8.86 12.61
C PHE A 592 -16.74 9.36 12.18
N ALA A 593 -17.54 9.80 13.13
CA ALA A 593 -18.83 10.43 12.88
C ALA A 593 -19.00 11.70 13.73
N GLY A 594 -19.67 12.70 13.17
CA GLY A 594 -20.06 13.94 13.86
C GLY A 594 -20.69 14.93 12.88
N ASP A 595 -21.53 15.81 13.40
CA ASP A 595 -22.19 16.90 12.66
C ASP A 595 -21.17 17.99 12.32
N LEU A 596 -20.79 18.17 11.06
CA LEU A 596 -19.80 19.18 10.63
C LEU A 596 -20.42 20.51 10.25
N ASP A 597 -21.66 20.49 9.76
CA ASP A 597 -22.29 21.68 9.19
C ASP A 597 -23.34 22.31 10.11
N GLY A 598 -23.58 21.70 11.28
CA GLY A 598 -24.46 22.15 12.34
C GLY A 598 -25.94 21.89 12.06
N ASP A 599 -26.27 21.00 11.12
CA ASP A 599 -27.66 20.69 10.73
C ASP A 599 -28.33 19.60 11.59
N GLY A 600 -27.57 19.02 12.52
CA GLY A 600 -28.01 17.98 13.45
C GLY A 600 -27.89 16.56 12.91
N LEU A 601 -27.37 16.38 11.69
CA LEU A 601 -27.06 15.09 11.09
C LEU A 601 -25.57 14.81 11.18
N ASP A 602 -25.19 13.56 11.42
CA ASP A 602 -23.77 13.20 11.45
C ASP A 602 -23.23 12.99 10.02
N GLU A 603 -22.09 13.63 9.73
CA GLU A 603 -21.19 13.27 8.64
C GLU A 603 -20.33 12.08 9.03
N LEU A 604 -19.82 11.35 8.04
CA LEU A 604 -18.80 10.33 8.25
C LEU A 604 -17.48 10.76 7.63
N ALA A 605 -16.38 10.62 8.38
CA ALA A 605 -15.04 10.88 7.88
C ALA A 605 -14.15 9.66 8.04
N PHE A 606 -13.41 9.30 6.99
CA PHE A 606 -12.37 8.28 7.06
C PHE A 606 -11.28 8.55 6.01
N SER A 607 -10.11 7.94 6.17
CA SER A 607 -9.02 8.08 5.19
C SER A 607 -9.05 6.98 4.14
N ASP A 608 -8.81 7.36 2.90
CA ASP A 608 -8.29 6.44 1.88
C ASP A 608 -6.78 6.28 2.12
N ALA A 609 -6.44 5.27 2.93
CA ALA A 609 -5.07 5.06 3.38
C ALA A 609 -4.14 4.44 2.31
N LEU A 610 -4.63 4.23 1.08
CA LEU A 610 -3.89 3.58 0.00
C LEU A 610 -3.48 4.51 -1.14
N ALA A 611 -4.12 5.68 -1.28
CA ALA A 611 -3.64 6.66 -2.23
C ALA A 611 -2.18 7.06 -1.90
N PRO A 612 -1.30 7.24 -2.91
CA PRO A 612 0.05 7.77 -2.72
C PRO A 612 0.05 9.05 -1.86
N THR A 613 -1.03 9.83 -2.01
CA THR A 613 -1.37 11.00 -1.22
C THR A 613 -2.71 10.76 -0.50
N PRO A 614 -2.69 10.25 0.75
CA PRO A 614 -3.94 9.94 1.45
C PRO A 614 -4.77 11.20 1.63
N SER A 615 -6.07 11.04 1.43
CA SER A 615 -7.05 12.11 1.50
C SER A 615 -8.18 11.70 2.45
N ALA A 616 -8.88 12.67 3.01
CA ALA A 616 -10.04 12.41 3.83
C ALA A 616 -11.25 12.25 2.90
N LEU A 617 -11.95 11.14 3.02
CA LEU A 617 -13.25 10.92 2.41
C LEU A 617 -14.30 11.33 3.44
N LEU A 618 -15.06 12.36 3.10
CA LEU A 618 -16.19 12.86 3.85
C LEU A 618 -17.46 12.36 3.17
N LEU A 619 -18.36 11.73 3.91
CA LEU A 619 -19.68 11.34 3.43
C LEU A 619 -20.69 12.29 4.07
N LEU A 620 -21.21 13.20 3.25
CA LEU A 620 -22.20 14.20 3.64
C LEU A 620 -23.59 13.59 3.66
N GLN A 621 -24.26 13.62 4.81
CA GLN A 621 -25.62 13.11 4.91
C GLN A 621 -26.61 14.15 4.38
N THR A 622 -27.52 13.71 3.51
CA THR A 622 -28.60 14.56 3.01
C THR A 622 -29.82 14.46 3.92
N ASP A 623 -30.76 15.41 3.82
CA ASP A 623 -32.06 15.37 4.50
C ASP A 623 -32.86 14.07 4.24
N ALA A 624 -32.58 13.40 3.11
CA ALA A 624 -33.20 12.13 2.74
C ALA A 624 -32.50 10.91 3.36
N GLY A 625 -31.43 11.09 4.13
CA GLY A 625 -30.59 10.02 4.69
C GLY A 625 -29.63 9.37 3.71
N GLN A 626 -29.51 9.90 2.48
CA GLN A 626 -28.51 9.46 1.50
C GLN A 626 -27.17 10.15 1.76
N PHE A 627 -26.07 9.48 1.45
CA PHE A 627 -24.74 10.07 1.60
C PHE A 627 -24.11 10.46 0.26
N GLU A 628 -23.41 11.58 0.27
CA GLU A 628 -22.65 12.08 -0.86
C GLU A 628 -21.15 12.15 -0.55
N PRO A 629 -20.28 11.47 -1.33
CA PRO A 629 -18.85 11.45 -1.08
C PRO A 629 -18.16 12.74 -1.55
N LEU A 630 -17.29 13.28 -0.69
CA LEU A 630 -16.43 14.43 -0.94
C LEU A 630 -15.00 14.10 -0.51
N VAL A 631 -14.02 14.66 -1.21
CA VAL A 631 -12.60 14.42 -0.91
C VAL A 631 -11.95 15.70 -0.44
N LEU A 632 -11.40 15.69 0.78
CA LEU A 632 -10.49 16.71 1.26
C LEU A 632 -9.06 16.22 1.03
N GLY A 633 -8.39 16.79 0.03
CA GLY A 633 -7.11 16.27 -0.46
C GLY A 633 -5.99 16.39 0.58
N HIS A 634 -5.07 15.42 0.59
CA HIS A 634 -3.85 15.42 1.42
C HIS A 634 -4.13 15.64 2.92
N ALA A 635 -5.27 15.12 3.40
CA ALA A 635 -5.72 15.23 4.77
C ALA A 635 -6.03 13.83 5.33
N ILE A 636 -5.77 13.61 6.62
CA ILE A 636 -6.12 12.37 7.30
C ILE A 636 -6.98 12.72 8.51
N PRO A 637 -8.25 12.29 8.55
CA PRO A 637 -9.10 12.57 9.70
C PRO A 637 -8.61 11.80 10.93
N ARG A 638 -8.72 12.45 12.08
CA ARG A 638 -8.29 11.93 13.40
C ARG A 638 -9.41 11.85 14.41
N ALA A 639 -10.37 12.78 14.35
CA ALA A 639 -11.57 12.80 15.18
C ALA A 639 -12.49 13.96 14.77
N PHE A 640 -13.72 13.91 15.27
CA PHE A 640 -14.57 15.08 15.46
C PHE A 640 -14.42 15.57 16.90
N VAL A 641 -14.40 16.88 17.10
CA VAL A 641 -14.38 17.53 18.41
C VAL A 641 -15.33 18.71 18.38
N GLU A 642 -15.89 19.07 19.52
CA GLU A 642 -16.56 20.37 19.74
C GLU A 642 -15.59 21.25 20.52
N VAL A 643 -15.17 22.39 19.96
CA VAL A 643 -14.16 23.25 20.59
C VAL A 643 -14.53 24.73 20.66
N ASP A 644 -15.58 25.20 20.01
CA ASP A 644 -15.94 26.62 20.02
C ASP A 644 -17.37 26.94 20.52
N GLY A 645 -18.17 25.90 20.72
CA GLY A 645 -19.51 25.93 21.30
C GLY A 645 -20.61 26.27 20.30
N ASP A 646 -20.33 26.19 19.00
CA ASP A 646 -21.36 26.27 17.97
C ASP A 646 -22.15 24.95 17.82
N ALA A 647 -22.91 24.78 16.73
CA ALA A 647 -23.72 23.57 16.54
C ALA A 647 -22.95 22.45 15.83
N GLY A 648 -21.91 22.80 15.07
CA GLY A 648 -21.11 21.88 14.26
C GLY A 648 -19.79 21.55 14.97
N ALA A 649 -19.48 20.26 15.02
CA ALA A 649 -18.18 19.78 15.44
C ALA A 649 -17.08 20.17 14.43
N GLU A 650 -15.88 20.40 14.94
CA GLU A 650 -14.67 20.56 14.17
C GLU A 650 -14.00 19.22 13.84
N LEU A 651 -13.36 19.19 12.67
CA LEU A 651 -12.62 18.04 12.17
C LEU A 651 -11.12 18.18 12.50
N LEU A 652 -10.58 17.24 13.28
CA LEU A 652 -9.13 17.12 13.46
C LEU A 652 -8.50 16.39 12.28
N LEU A 653 -7.51 17.03 11.67
CA LEU A 653 -6.84 16.58 10.46
C LEU A 653 -5.33 16.58 10.64
N ASP A 654 -4.65 15.53 10.21
CA ASP A 654 -3.24 15.64 9.86
C ASP A 654 -3.15 16.06 8.40
N LEU A 655 -2.53 17.20 8.11
CA LEU A 655 -2.27 17.63 6.74
C LEU A 655 -0.89 17.19 6.28
N ARG A 656 -0.84 16.66 5.05
CA ARG A 656 0.40 16.30 4.37
C ARG A 656 0.75 17.34 3.33
N ASP A 657 1.50 18.36 3.71
CA ASP A 657 2.14 19.29 2.79
C ASP A 657 3.61 18.87 2.65
N GLY A 658 4.01 18.33 1.48
CA GLY A 658 5.28 17.63 1.25
C GLY A 658 6.61 18.36 1.54
N SER A 659 6.59 19.48 2.26
CA SER A 659 7.72 20.27 2.73
C SER A 659 7.83 20.43 4.26
N ALA A 660 6.78 20.13 5.05
CA ALA A 660 6.79 20.28 6.51
C ALA A 660 6.45 18.95 7.22
N PRO A 661 6.82 18.76 8.49
CA PRO A 661 6.28 17.67 9.29
C PRO A 661 4.74 17.78 9.32
N ASP A 662 4.06 16.63 9.25
CA ASP A 662 2.60 16.53 9.35
C ASP A 662 2.14 17.41 10.53
N SER A 663 1.33 18.43 10.23
CA SER A 663 0.80 19.32 11.27
C SER A 663 -0.65 18.95 11.55
N LEU A 664 -1.00 18.97 12.84
CA LEU A 664 -2.38 18.80 13.26
C LEU A 664 -3.13 20.11 13.02
N TRP A 665 -4.27 20.00 12.35
CA TRP A 665 -5.20 21.10 12.10
C TRP A 665 -6.56 20.77 12.69
N ILE A 666 -7.24 21.80 13.16
CA ILE A 666 -8.64 21.77 13.56
C ILE A 666 -9.38 22.57 12.50
N ALA A 667 -10.20 21.92 11.68
CA ALA A 667 -11.02 22.57 10.67
C ALA A 667 -12.44 22.78 11.22
N GLY A 668 -12.96 23.99 11.11
CA GLY A 668 -14.20 24.42 11.75
C GLY A 668 -14.00 25.59 12.72
N ALA A 669 -12.87 25.63 13.45
CA ALA A 669 -12.61 26.65 14.46
C ALA A 669 -11.33 27.46 14.24
N GLY A 670 -11.40 28.76 14.57
CA GLY A 670 -10.29 29.70 14.63
C GLY A 670 -10.21 30.69 13.46
N ASP A 671 -9.12 31.45 13.42
CA ASP A 671 -8.99 32.62 12.52
C ASP A 671 -8.14 32.35 11.26
N SER A 672 -7.56 31.16 11.13
CA SER A 672 -6.77 30.78 9.95
C SER A 672 -7.63 30.03 8.92
N THR A 673 -7.03 29.67 7.80
CA THR A 673 -7.62 28.79 6.79
C THR A 673 -6.74 27.57 6.61
N LEU A 674 -7.32 26.44 6.22
CA LEU A 674 -6.53 25.27 5.87
C LEU A 674 -5.60 25.63 4.69
N PRO A 675 -4.31 25.28 4.75
CA PRO A 675 -3.39 25.52 3.65
C PRO A 675 -3.89 24.74 2.44
N ALA A 676 -3.88 25.35 1.25
CA ALA A 676 -4.29 24.66 0.03
C ALA A 676 -3.47 23.37 -0.15
N ALA A 677 -4.12 22.30 -0.62
CA ALA A 677 -3.41 21.08 -0.99
C ALA A 677 -2.52 21.37 -2.19
N VAL A 678 -1.20 21.38 -1.94
CA VAL A 678 -0.22 21.48 -3.02
C VAL A 678 -0.32 20.19 -3.83
N MET A 679 -0.71 20.31 -5.09
CA MET A 679 -0.60 19.19 -6.01
C MET A 679 0.89 18.84 -6.10
N THR A 680 1.27 17.66 -5.63
CA THR A 680 2.67 17.20 -5.60
C THR A 680 3.33 17.15 -6.99
N ASP A 681 2.53 17.30 -8.06
CA ASP A 681 2.92 17.33 -9.48
C ASP A 681 2.90 18.72 -10.14
N GLU A 682 2.99 19.83 -9.41
CA GLU A 682 3.29 21.14 -10.05
C GLU A 682 4.70 21.20 -10.68
N ARG A 683 5.55 20.20 -10.45
CA ARG A 683 6.72 19.99 -11.31
C ARG A 683 6.22 19.50 -12.65
N ASP A 684 6.33 20.34 -13.68
CA ASP A 684 6.13 19.94 -15.07
C ASP A 684 6.91 18.63 -15.34
N PRO A 685 6.23 17.47 -15.39
CA PRO A 685 6.88 16.18 -15.48
C PRO A 685 7.38 15.92 -16.90
N LEU A 686 7.37 16.92 -17.78
CA LEU A 686 7.93 16.85 -19.12
C LEU A 686 8.88 18.01 -19.43
N GLY A 687 8.67 19.16 -18.82
CA GLY A 687 9.35 20.41 -19.16
C GLY A 687 8.88 20.97 -20.50
N PRO A 688 9.39 22.15 -20.91
CA PRO A 688 9.07 22.71 -22.22
C PRO A 688 9.53 21.79 -23.36
N PRO A 689 8.79 21.74 -24.48
CA PRO A 689 9.22 20.98 -25.65
C PRO A 689 10.58 21.48 -26.14
N PRO A 690 11.46 20.59 -26.62
CA PRO A 690 12.66 21.02 -27.33
C PRO A 690 12.28 21.81 -28.59
N THR A 691 13.10 22.80 -28.96
CA THR A 691 12.90 23.57 -30.19
C THR A 691 13.20 22.69 -31.41
N VAL A 692 12.14 22.20 -32.07
CA VAL A 692 12.21 21.31 -33.24
C VAL A 692 11.29 21.85 -34.32
N ASP A 693 11.78 21.97 -35.55
CA ASP A 693 11.00 22.40 -36.72
C ASP A 693 10.19 21.22 -37.28
N ALA A 694 9.17 20.78 -36.53
CA ALA A 694 8.28 19.69 -36.91
C ALA A 694 6.82 20.07 -36.65
N PHE A 695 6.00 20.04 -37.70
CA PHE A 695 4.57 20.36 -37.61
C PHE A 695 3.87 19.46 -36.58
N GLY A 696 3.18 20.07 -35.61
CA GLY A 696 2.42 19.37 -34.58
C GLY A 696 3.25 18.78 -33.43
N PHE A 697 4.58 18.95 -33.41
CA PHE A 697 5.45 18.43 -32.34
C PHE A 697 5.13 19.06 -30.97
N GLU A 698 5.06 20.40 -30.92
CA GLU A 698 4.76 21.13 -29.68
C GLU A 698 3.39 20.74 -29.10
N ARG A 699 2.40 20.57 -29.98
CA ARG A 699 1.06 20.10 -29.60
C ARG A 699 1.11 18.72 -28.97
N ALA A 700 1.68 17.73 -29.67
CA ALA A 700 1.77 16.36 -29.16
C ALA A 700 2.59 16.24 -27.86
N TRP A 701 3.62 17.08 -27.71
CA TRP A 701 4.38 17.18 -26.46
C TRP A 701 3.53 17.77 -25.32
N SER A 702 2.75 18.83 -25.59
CA SER A 702 1.85 19.41 -24.59
C SER A 702 0.77 18.41 -24.17
N GLU A 703 0.20 17.67 -25.11
CA GLU A 703 -0.79 16.62 -24.82
C GLU A 703 -0.22 15.52 -23.92
N ALA A 704 1.01 15.06 -24.20
CA ALA A 704 1.70 14.12 -23.32
C ALA A 704 1.97 14.72 -21.93
N ARG A 705 2.26 16.02 -21.86
CA ARG A 705 2.49 16.73 -20.59
C ARG A 705 1.21 16.84 -19.78
N GLU A 706 0.10 17.14 -20.43
CA GLU A 706 -1.22 17.19 -19.79
C GLU A 706 -1.60 15.81 -19.24
N LEU A 707 -1.42 14.74 -20.01
CA LEU A 707 -1.64 13.36 -19.52
C LEU A 707 -0.75 13.03 -18.31
N ALA A 708 0.54 13.39 -18.36
CA ALA A 708 1.44 13.16 -17.24
C ALA A 708 1.00 13.96 -15.99
N SER A 709 0.51 15.19 -16.15
CA SER A 709 -0.04 16.01 -15.06
C SER A 709 -1.33 15.47 -14.45
N MET A 710 -2.03 14.58 -15.16
CA MET A 710 -3.20 13.83 -14.69
C MET A 710 -2.80 12.52 -13.98
N GLY A 711 -1.50 12.25 -13.79
CA GLY A 711 -1.01 10.98 -13.24
C GLY A 711 -0.98 9.82 -14.25
N LEU A 712 -1.33 10.06 -15.52
CA LEU A 712 -1.35 9.05 -16.59
C LEU A 712 0.04 8.89 -17.23
N LEU A 713 1.05 8.62 -16.39
CA LEU A 713 2.47 8.61 -16.78
C LEU A 713 2.79 7.58 -17.88
N GLY A 714 2.19 6.39 -17.82
CA GLY A 714 2.37 5.35 -18.84
C GLY A 714 1.77 5.73 -20.20
N ASP A 715 0.62 6.40 -20.21
CA ASP A 715 -0.03 6.88 -21.43
C ASP A 715 0.72 8.07 -22.02
N ALA A 716 1.18 9.01 -21.18
CA ALA A 716 2.07 10.09 -21.59
C ALA A 716 3.37 9.58 -22.22
N ALA A 717 4.01 8.58 -21.60
CA ALA A 717 5.19 7.92 -22.16
C ALA A 717 4.89 7.25 -23.52
N SER A 718 3.74 6.60 -23.64
CA SER A 718 3.29 5.99 -24.90
C SER A 718 3.06 7.02 -26.00
N ALA A 719 2.45 8.17 -25.67
CA ALA A 719 2.26 9.28 -26.59
C ALA A 719 3.60 9.83 -27.13
N LEU A 720 4.62 9.97 -26.27
CA LEU A 720 5.96 10.41 -26.67
C LEU A 720 6.70 9.39 -27.54
N VAL A 721 6.52 8.09 -27.29
CA VAL A 721 7.03 7.04 -28.19
C VAL A 721 6.37 7.14 -29.56
N GLY A 722 5.06 7.37 -29.60
CA GLY A 722 4.33 7.61 -30.84
C GLY A 722 4.76 8.89 -31.57
N LEU A 723 5.06 9.96 -30.82
CA LEU A 723 5.63 11.20 -31.35
C LEU A 723 7.00 10.96 -31.99
N ALA A 724 7.90 10.27 -31.29
CA ALA A 724 9.23 9.94 -31.80
C ALA A 724 9.20 9.13 -33.10
N GLY A 725 8.19 8.27 -33.28
CA GLY A 725 8.02 7.49 -34.52
C GLY A 725 7.52 8.29 -35.73
N ARG A 726 6.93 9.48 -35.52
CA ARG A 726 6.36 10.33 -36.58
C ARG A 726 7.28 11.48 -37.00
N VAL A 727 8.24 11.85 -36.16
CA VAL A 727 9.16 12.97 -36.38
C VAL A 727 10.39 12.49 -37.12
N SER A 728 10.77 13.17 -38.21
CA SER A 728 11.99 12.86 -38.96
C SER A 728 13.25 13.45 -38.36
N ASP A 729 13.13 14.45 -37.47
CA ASP A 729 14.25 15.03 -36.74
C ASP A 729 14.78 14.09 -35.64
N GLU A 730 16.03 13.64 -35.78
CA GLU A 730 16.66 12.71 -34.84
C GLU A 730 16.78 13.29 -33.42
N THR A 731 16.94 14.61 -33.30
CA THR A 731 17.07 15.29 -32.00
C THR A 731 15.74 15.29 -31.24
N GLY A 732 14.65 15.65 -31.90
CA GLY A 732 13.30 15.61 -31.37
C GLY A 732 12.86 14.19 -31.00
N ALA A 733 13.16 13.21 -31.86
CA ALA A 733 12.89 11.80 -31.56
C ALA A 733 13.69 11.31 -30.33
N ALA A 734 14.98 11.63 -30.23
CA ALA A 734 15.81 11.25 -29.09
C ALA A 734 15.33 11.89 -27.77
N SER A 735 14.94 13.17 -27.81
CA SER A 735 14.38 13.89 -26.66
C SER A 735 13.06 13.28 -26.19
N ALA A 736 12.14 12.98 -27.11
CA ALA A 736 10.86 12.35 -26.79
C ALA A 736 11.04 10.94 -26.19
N LEU A 737 11.93 10.11 -26.76
CA LEU A 737 12.22 8.78 -26.22
C LEU A 737 12.92 8.84 -24.85
N THR A 738 13.82 9.81 -24.63
CA THR A 738 14.48 9.99 -23.33
C THR A 738 13.45 10.31 -22.25
N ARG A 739 12.51 11.22 -22.56
CA ARG A 739 11.48 11.60 -21.59
C ARG A 739 10.42 10.52 -21.41
N ALA A 740 10.08 9.79 -22.47
CA ALA A 740 9.24 8.59 -22.36
C ALA A 740 9.87 7.55 -21.43
N ALA A 741 11.19 7.35 -21.49
CA ALA A 741 11.89 6.47 -20.57
C ALA A 741 11.75 6.96 -19.12
N ASP A 742 12.01 8.24 -18.85
CA ASP A 742 11.84 8.82 -17.49
C ASP A 742 10.40 8.65 -16.96
N LEU A 743 9.38 8.81 -17.80
CA LEU A 743 7.97 8.63 -17.42
C LEU A 743 7.62 7.15 -17.19
N TYR A 744 8.12 6.23 -18.01
CA TYR A 744 7.97 4.80 -17.77
C TYR A 744 8.64 4.37 -16.45
N GLU A 745 9.79 4.95 -16.10
CA GLU A 745 10.42 4.71 -14.80
C GLU A 745 9.54 5.20 -13.64
N GLN A 746 8.96 6.39 -13.76
CA GLN A 746 8.05 6.94 -12.73
C GLN A 746 6.75 6.13 -12.63
N ALA A 747 6.25 5.61 -13.75
CA ALA A 747 5.11 4.71 -13.81
C ALA A 747 5.42 3.28 -13.30
N GLY A 748 6.69 2.97 -13.01
CA GLY A 748 7.13 1.63 -12.60
C GLY A 748 7.38 0.62 -13.73
N ASP A 749 7.22 0.99 -15.02
CA ASP A 749 7.57 0.14 -16.17
C ASP A 749 9.05 0.26 -16.54
N GLU A 750 9.88 -0.25 -15.64
CA GLU A 750 11.34 -0.19 -15.79
C GLU A 750 11.87 -1.00 -16.98
N ARG A 751 11.10 -1.99 -17.44
CA ARG A 751 11.45 -2.81 -18.60
C ARG A 751 11.36 -1.97 -19.88
N ARG A 752 10.25 -1.24 -20.09
CA ARG A 752 10.12 -0.33 -21.24
C ARG A 752 11.13 0.81 -21.13
N ALA A 753 11.31 1.40 -19.95
CA ALA A 753 12.32 2.44 -19.73
C ALA A 753 13.74 1.98 -20.12
N GLY A 754 14.18 0.84 -19.58
CA GLY A 754 15.50 0.27 -19.89
C GLY A 754 15.69 0.01 -21.38
N LYS A 755 14.67 -0.57 -22.05
CA LYS A 755 14.71 -0.82 -23.50
C LYS A 755 14.86 0.47 -24.31
N LEU A 756 14.19 1.55 -23.91
CA LEU A 756 14.34 2.86 -24.56
C LEU A 756 15.73 3.46 -24.33
N LEU A 757 16.22 3.45 -23.08
CA LEU A 757 17.54 3.97 -22.73
C LEU A 757 18.67 3.22 -23.45
N SER A 758 18.60 1.89 -23.51
CA SER A 758 19.59 1.09 -24.26
C SER A 758 19.63 1.47 -25.75
N ARG A 759 18.45 1.58 -26.39
CA ARG A 759 18.36 2.02 -27.79
C ARG A 759 18.93 3.42 -28.02
N LEU A 760 18.70 4.35 -27.08
CA LEU A 760 19.20 5.71 -27.17
C LEU A 760 20.72 5.81 -26.99
N VAL A 761 21.31 4.98 -26.12
CA VAL A 761 22.76 4.93 -25.91
C VAL A 761 23.51 4.38 -27.15
N GLU A 762 22.86 3.54 -27.95
CA GLU A 762 23.39 3.04 -29.24
C GLU A 762 23.37 4.11 -30.35
N GLY A 763 22.53 5.15 -30.22
CA GLY A 763 22.43 6.27 -31.15
C GLY A 763 23.57 7.30 -31.04
N ARG A 764 23.63 8.26 -31.97
CA ARG A 764 24.64 9.35 -31.97
C ARG A 764 24.15 10.69 -31.41
N VAL A 765 22.84 10.93 -31.38
CA VAL A 765 22.22 12.21 -30.94
C VAL A 765 21.64 12.07 -29.53
N GLY A 766 21.78 13.10 -28.68
CA GLY A 766 21.21 13.11 -27.32
C GLY A 766 21.89 12.18 -26.31
N VAL A 767 23.07 11.64 -26.66
CA VAL A 767 23.76 10.55 -25.95
C VAL A 767 24.05 10.86 -24.49
N ALA A 768 24.39 12.10 -24.12
CA ALA A 768 24.71 12.43 -22.73
C ALA A 768 23.49 12.32 -21.79
N ALA A 769 22.31 12.80 -22.21
CA ALA A 769 21.08 12.69 -21.43
C ALA A 769 20.62 11.22 -21.32
N ALA A 770 20.66 10.50 -22.44
CA ALA A 770 20.38 9.06 -22.48
C ALA A 770 21.34 8.26 -21.58
N ARG A 771 22.64 8.58 -21.58
CA ARG A 771 23.65 7.96 -20.68
C ARG A 771 23.39 8.29 -19.22
N ARG A 772 22.92 9.49 -18.87
CA ARG A 772 22.51 9.81 -17.50
C ARG A 772 21.29 9.00 -17.07
N GLY A 773 20.28 8.89 -17.92
CA GLY A 773 19.12 8.02 -17.69
C GLY A 773 19.54 6.56 -17.52
N ALA A 774 20.38 6.06 -18.43
CA ALA A 774 20.94 4.71 -18.38
C ALA A 774 21.75 4.48 -17.10
N LEU A 775 22.57 5.45 -16.66
CA LEU A 775 23.31 5.37 -15.39
C LEU A 775 22.37 5.24 -14.20
N ARG A 776 21.34 6.11 -14.09
CA ARG A 776 20.35 6.03 -13.00
C ARG A 776 19.62 4.68 -13.01
N TRP A 777 19.20 4.23 -14.19
CA TRP A 777 18.56 2.93 -14.38
C TRP A 777 19.51 1.79 -13.97
N GLN A 778 20.73 1.74 -14.49
CA GLN A 778 21.74 0.71 -14.20
C GLN A 778 22.07 0.63 -12.71
N LEU A 779 22.22 1.77 -12.03
CA LEU A 779 22.41 1.82 -10.58
C LEU A 779 21.23 1.16 -9.87
N ARG A 780 19.99 1.56 -10.16
CA ARG A 780 18.79 0.94 -9.55
C ARG A 780 18.70 -0.57 -9.82
N GLN A 781 19.08 -1.02 -11.02
CA GLN A 781 19.11 -2.44 -11.39
C GLN A 781 20.32 -3.21 -10.82
N GLY A 782 21.24 -2.57 -10.10
CA GLY A 782 22.47 -3.19 -9.59
C GLY A 782 23.48 -3.59 -10.68
N ARG A 783 23.39 -3.01 -11.88
CA ARG A 783 24.28 -3.22 -13.03
C ARG A 783 25.53 -2.36 -12.93
N LEU A 784 26.31 -2.57 -11.86
CA LEU A 784 27.37 -1.65 -11.43
C LEU A 784 28.54 -1.53 -12.42
N ALA A 785 28.87 -2.60 -13.15
CA ALA A 785 29.89 -2.56 -14.18
C ALA A 785 29.44 -1.72 -15.39
N GLU A 786 28.18 -1.86 -15.82
CA GLU A 786 27.60 -1.02 -16.88
C GLU A 786 27.48 0.44 -16.42
N ALA A 787 27.10 0.66 -15.15
CA ALA A 787 27.06 1.99 -14.55
C ALA A 787 28.45 2.64 -14.54
N LEU A 788 29.49 1.93 -14.12
CA LEU A 788 30.87 2.43 -14.13
C LEU A 788 31.34 2.75 -15.55
N ALA A 789 31.07 1.88 -16.53
CA ALA A 789 31.38 2.13 -17.94
C ALA A 789 30.64 3.36 -18.48
N THR A 790 29.39 3.56 -18.07
CA THR A 790 28.58 4.73 -18.44
C THR A 790 29.13 6.01 -17.80
N VAL A 791 29.59 5.95 -16.54
CA VAL A 791 30.30 7.06 -15.88
C VAL A 791 31.59 7.41 -16.61
N ASP A 792 32.41 6.42 -16.97
CA ASP A 792 33.65 6.64 -17.73
C ASP A 792 33.35 7.24 -19.12
N ALA A 793 32.29 6.79 -19.80
CA ALA A 793 31.86 7.34 -21.08
C ALA A 793 31.33 8.78 -20.97
N LEU A 794 30.66 9.13 -19.86
CA LEU A 794 30.27 10.51 -19.54
C LEU A 794 31.49 11.38 -19.20
N LEU A 795 32.48 10.85 -18.48
CA LEU A 795 33.72 11.56 -18.17
C LEU A 795 34.64 11.74 -19.38
N ALA A 796 34.50 10.94 -20.43
CA ALA A 796 35.20 11.13 -21.70
C ALA A 796 34.59 12.25 -22.56
N ASP A 797 33.33 12.62 -22.31
CA ASP A 797 32.65 13.71 -23.00
C ASP A 797 33.03 15.06 -22.38
N SER A 798 33.63 15.94 -23.18
CA SER A 798 34.05 17.27 -22.74
C SER A 798 32.88 18.23 -22.49
N ALA A 799 31.67 17.91 -22.97
CA ALA A 799 30.48 18.76 -22.80
C ALA A 799 29.78 18.57 -21.44
N VAL A 800 30.24 17.62 -20.60
CA VAL A 800 29.61 17.30 -19.31
C VAL A 800 30.02 18.31 -18.22
N THR A 801 29.02 18.99 -17.64
CA THR A 801 29.21 20.10 -16.70
C THR A 801 29.36 19.69 -15.23
N ASP A 802 28.88 18.51 -14.83
CA ASP A 802 28.89 18.00 -13.45
C ASP A 802 30.01 16.98 -13.19
N ARG A 803 31.17 17.19 -13.83
CA ARG A 803 32.32 16.28 -13.78
C ARG A 803 32.72 15.85 -12.37
N ALA A 804 32.64 16.74 -11.38
CA ALA A 804 32.94 16.43 -9.98
C ALA A 804 31.99 15.38 -9.37
N ALA A 805 30.69 15.47 -9.66
CA ALA A 805 29.71 14.49 -9.20
C ALA A 805 29.95 13.11 -9.84
N LEU A 806 30.30 13.08 -11.12
CA LEU A 806 30.66 11.84 -11.82
C LEU A 806 31.98 11.22 -11.33
N LEU A 807 32.96 12.04 -10.96
CA LEU A 807 34.19 11.55 -10.33
C LEU A 807 33.89 10.94 -8.95
N ALA A 808 33.08 11.59 -8.12
CA ALA A 808 32.65 11.04 -6.84
C ALA A 808 31.82 9.74 -7.02
N GLU A 809 30.97 9.67 -8.05
CA GLU A 809 30.25 8.45 -8.41
C GLU A 809 31.19 7.32 -8.86
N ARG A 810 32.18 7.65 -9.69
CA ARG A 810 33.23 6.72 -10.11
C ARG A 810 34.01 6.18 -8.91
N GLU A 811 34.40 7.03 -7.96
CA GLU A 811 35.10 6.65 -6.73
C GLU A 811 34.25 5.72 -5.86
N ARG A 812 32.93 5.94 -5.79
CA ARG A 812 32.00 5.06 -5.07
C ARG A 812 31.82 3.71 -5.75
N LEU A 813 31.74 3.67 -7.09
CA LEU A 813 31.52 2.44 -7.87
C LEU A 813 32.78 1.58 -8.02
N SER A 814 33.95 2.21 -8.20
CA SER A 814 35.21 1.51 -8.47
C SER A 814 35.53 0.38 -7.49
N PRO A 815 35.51 0.57 -6.15
CA PRO A 815 35.83 -0.51 -5.21
C PRO A 815 34.75 -1.61 -5.20
N ILE A 816 33.51 -1.28 -5.56
CA ILE A 816 32.43 -2.27 -5.63
C ILE A 816 32.59 -3.14 -6.87
N VAL A 817 32.90 -2.54 -8.02
CA VAL A 817 33.12 -3.25 -9.30
C VAL A 817 34.42 -4.05 -9.29
N ALA A 818 35.47 -3.54 -8.67
CA ALA A 818 36.74 -4.27 -8.48
C ALA A 818 36.59 -5.49 -7.55
N GLY A 819 35.52 -5.55 -6.74
CA GLY A 819 35.27 -6.63 -5.78
C GLY A 819 35.83 -6.39 -4.38
N ASP A 820 36.49 -5.25 -4.14
CA ASP A 820 37.07 -4.89 -2.84
C ASP A 820 36.03 -4.62 -1.75
N ALA A 821 34.79 -4.30 -2.14
CA ALA A 821 33.66 -4.06 -1.25
C ALA A 821 32.56 -5.11 -1.49
N ARG A 822 32.91 -6.38 -1.28
CA ARG A 822 31.98 -7.50 -1.45
C ARG A 822 31.97 -8.42 -0.25
N LEU A 823 30.77 -8.75 0.20
CA LEU A 823 30.44 -9.83 1.11
C LEU A 823 29.82 -10.98 0.28
N ASP A 824 30.29 -12.20 0.46
CA ASP A 824 29.72 -13.42 -0.17
C ASP A 824 29.76 -14.55 0.86
N LEU A 825 28.74 -14.57 1.72
CA LEU A 825 28.58 -15.61 2.73
C LEU A 825 27.85 -16.79 2.09
N ARG A 826 28.49 -17.96 2.10
CA ARG A 826 27.95 -19.23 1.60
C ARG A 826 27.85 -20.24 2.74
N PRO A 827 26.73 -20.25 3.48
CA PRO A 827 26.57 -21.06 4.68
C PRO A 827 26.60 -22.58 4.43
N GLY A 828 26.57 -23.02 3.16
CA GLY A 828 26.83 -24.41 2.78
C GLY A 828 28.29 -24.87 2.97
N ARG A 829 29.22 -23.97 3.29
CA ARG A 829 30.61 -24.24 3.69
C ARG A 829 30.78 -24.07 5.20
N PRO A 830 31.88 -24.55 5.83
CA PRO A 830 32.15 -24.22 7.22
C PRO A 830 32.03 -22.71 7.46
N LEU A 831 31.34 -22.34 8.54
CA LEU A 831 31.11 -20.93 8.84
C LEU A 831 32.46 -20.24 9.08
N ASP A 832 32.63 -19.07 8.47
CA ASP A 832 33.79 -18.22 8.70
C ASP A 832 33.94 -17.92 10.20
N ALA A 833 35.18 -17.91 10.70
CA ALA A 833 35.48 -17.70 12.11
C ALA A 833 35.04 -16.32 12.65
N ALA A 834 34.65 -15.38 11.78
CA ALA A 834 34.07 -14.10 12.17
C ALA A 834 32.58 -14.18 12.54
N TRP A 835 31.87 -15.30 12.28
CA TRP A 835 30.51 -15.50 12.78
C TRP A 835 30.50 -15.63 14.31
N ASP A 836 29.67 -14.80 14.96
CA ASP A 836 29.26 -14.96 16.35
C ASP A 836 27.89 -15.63 16.41
N VAL A 837 27.84 -16.87 16.88
CA VAL A 837 26.62 -17.69 16.89
C VAL A 837 26.02 -17.68 18.30
N ALA A 838 24.92 -16.95 18.47
CA ALA A 838 24.22 -16.80 19.74
C ALA A 838 23.19 -17.91 20.00
N ALA A 839 22.71 -18.59 18.97
CA ALA A 839 21.76 -19.70 19.07
C ALA A 839 22.16 -20.86 18.15
N PRO A 840 23.23 -21.60 18.47
CA PRO A 840 23.75 -22.66 17.61
C PRO A 840 22.73 -23.77 17.34
N PHE A 841 21.84 -24.04 18.29
CA PHE A 841 20.78 -25.05 18.13
C PHE A 841 19.70 -24.65 17.11
N ALA A 842 19.58 -23.35 16.79
CA ALA A 842 18.67 -22.86 15.75
C ALA A 842 19.25 -23.02 14.34
N LEU A 843 20.50 -23.48 14.21
CA LEU A 843 21.20 -23.60 12.95
C LEU A 843 21.57 -25.06 12.71
N GLN A 844 21.41 -25.53 11.47
CA GLN A 844 21.82 -26.85 11.04
C GLN A 844 22.33 -26.79 9.61
N ARG A 845 23.55 -27.26 9.38
CA ARG A 845 24.07 -27.35 8.02
C ARG A 845 23.40 -28.49 7.28
N ASP A 846 22.95 -28.21 6.06
CA ASP A 846 22.37 -29.18 5.14
C ASP A 846 23.33 -29.36 3.96
N PRO A 847 24.24 -30.35 4.02
CA PRO A 847 25.24 -30.54 2.96
C PRO A 847 24.61 -31.02 1.65
N VAL A 848 23.42 -31.63 1.70
CA VAL A 848 22.70 -32.11 0.51
C VAL A 848 22.10 -30.92 -0.24
N ALA A 849 21.44 -30.01 0.48
CA ALA A 849 20.91 -28.77 -0.09
C ALA A 849 22.00 -27.72 -0.38
N GLY A 850 23.19 -27.88 0.20
CA GLY A 850 24.26 -26.88 0.14
C GLY A 850 23.89 -25.58 0.87
N ALA A 851 23.08 -25.67 1.93
CA ALA A 851 22.48 -24.54 2.62
C ALA A 851 22.63 -24.64 4.14
N LEU A 852 22.33 -23.55 4.84
CA LEU A 852 22.15 -23.55 6.29
C LEU A 852 20.66 -23.52 6.61
N ARG A 853 20.15 -24.60 7.20
CA ARG A 853 18.79 -24.67 7.73
C ARG A 853 18.72 -23.84 9.01
N VAL A 854 17.77 -22.92 9.05
CA VAL A 854 17.53 -21.99 10.15
C VAL A 854 16.15 -22.28 10.74
N HIS A 855 16.11 -22.60 12.02
CA HIS A 855 14.90 -22.82 12.78
C HIS A 855 14.48 -21.54 13.49
N SER A 856 13.43 -20.89 12.99
CA SER A 856 12.84 -19.71 13.61
C SER A 856 11.73 -20.11 14.58
N GLY A 857 12.11 -20.29 15.83
CA GLY A 857 11.25 -20.45 17.01
C GLY A 857 12.10 -20.23 18.28
N GLY A 858 13.28 -19.65 18.08
CA GLY A 858 14.44 -19.62 18.96
C GLY A 858 14.83 -18.19 19.36
N PRO A 859 15.92 -18.01 20.13
CA PRO A 859 16.41 -16.70 20.57
C PRO A 859 16.34 -15.68 19.44
N ARG A 860 15.99 -14.43 19.78
CA ARG A 860 15.78 -13.39 18.77
C ARG A 860 17.01 -13.25 17.89
N ALA A 861 18.22 -13.11 18.45
CA ALA A 861 19.46 -13.16 17.67
C ALA A 861 19.97 -14.60 17.55
N ILE A 862 20.19 -15.06 16.32
CA ILE A 862 20.67 -16.41 16.02
C ILE A 862 22.18 -16.40 15.78
N ALA A 863 22.64 -15.54 14.87
CA ALA A 863 24.06 -15.32 14.62
C ALA A 863 24.30 -13.94 14.02
N SER A 864 25.52 -13.42 14.16
CA SER A 864 25.91 -12.15 13.56
C SER A 864 27.29 -12.22 12.90
N TYR A 865 27.51 -11.39 11.88
CA TYR A 865 28.75 -11.30 11.12
C TYR A 865 29.18 -9.83 10.98
N PRO A 866 30.35 -9.43 11.52
CA PRO A 866 30.78 -8.04 11.51
C PRO A 866 31.21 -7.57 10.12
N VAL A 867 30.79 -6.36 9.74
CA VAL A 867 31.07 -5.75 8.44
C VAL A 867 31.35 -4.25 8.59
N THR A 868 32.03 -3.67 7.62
CA THR A 868 32.15 -2.20 7.49
C THR A 868 31.49 -1.74 6.21
N TRP A 869 30.95 -0.53 6.25
CA TRP A 869 30.36 0.12 5.10
C TRP A 869 30.96 1.51 4.90
N SER A 870 31.34 1.83 3.67
CA SER A 870 32.07 3.06 3.36
C SER A 870 31.19 4.28 3.03
N GLY A 871 29.86 4.15 3.08
CA GLY A 871 28.94 5.21 2.66
C GLY A 871 28.56 5.21 1.18
N GLY A 872 29.09 4.26 0.40
CA GLY A 872 28.80 4.12 -1.04
C GLY A 872 27.42 3.53 -1.33
N HIS A 873 27.22 2.99 -2.54
CA HIS A 873 26.00 2.21 -2.82
C HIS A 873 26.02 0.89 -2.06
N LEU A 874 24.86 0.43 -1.60
CA LEU A 874 24.69 -0.85 -0.92
C LEU A 874 23.68 -1.71 -1.70
N TYR A 875 24.08 -2.92 -2.07
CA TYR A 875 23.17 -3.93 -2.62
C TYR A 875 23.27 -5.15 -1.74
N PHE A 876 22.20 -5.48 -1.03
CA PHE A 876 22.10 -6.57 -0.09
C PHE A 876 21.15 -7.62 -0.64
N GLU A 877 21.62 -8.83 -0.86
CA GLU A 877 20.88 -9.89 -1.53
C GLU A 877 20.92 -11.17 -0.70
N VAL A 878 19.77 -11.78 -0.50
CA VAL A 878 19.62 -13.02 0.26
C VAL A 878 18.93 -14.05 -0.63
N GLU A 879 19.56 -15.21 -0.76
CA GLU A 879 18.96 -16.39 -1.38
C GLU A 879 18.42 -17.30 -0.27
N LEU A 880 17.09 -17.45 -0.21
CA LEU A 880 16.39 -18.18 0.84
C LEU A 880 15.39 -19.18 0.28
N GLY A 881 15.31 -20.37 0.88
CA GLY A 881 14.24 -21.33 0.67
C GLY A 881 13.30 -21.36 1.86
N LEU A 882 12.01 -21.54 1.62
CA LEU A 882 11.01 -21.69 2.69
C LEU A 882 10.61 -23.15 2.79
N GLU A 883 10.88 -23.83 3.91
CA GLU A 883 10.47 -25.22 4.10
C GLU A 883 9.25 -25.36 5.01
N ARG A 884 9.14 -24.46 5.99
CA ARG A 884 8.02 -24.42 6.93
C ARG A 884 7.86 -22.98 7.41
N LEU A 885 6.64 -22.49 7.40
CA LEU A 885 6.30 -21.22 8.02
C LEU A 885 5.02 -21.41 8.81
N GLU A 886 5.14 -21.36 10.12
CA GLU A 886 3.98 -21.29 11.00
C GLU A 886 3.59 -19.86 11.31
N TRP A 887 2.35 -19.67 11.78
CA TRP A 887 1.87 -18.34 12.10
C TRP A 887 2.80 -17.68 13.12
N SER A 888 3.09 -16.39 12.91
CA SER A 888 4.02 -15.60 13.71
C SER A 888 5.50 -15.97 13.54
N SER A 889 5.83 -17.13 12.96
CA SER A 889 7.24 -17.50 12.72
C SER A 889 7.86 -16.71 11.56
N GLY A 890 9.18 -16.53 11.59
CA GLY A 890 9.92 -16.01 10.46
C GLY A 890 11.41 -15.82 10.72
N LEU A 891 12.15 -15.60 9.65
CA LEU A 891 13.56 -15.25 9.64
C LEU A 891 13.71 -13.81 9.15
N ALA A 892 14.51 -13.02 9.84
CA ALA A 892 14.98 -11.73 9.38
C ALA A 892 16.51 -11.73 9.28
N ILE A 893 17.04 -11.19 8.19
CA ILE A 893 18.45 -10.96 7.97
C ILE A 893 18.64 -9.45 7.92
N SER A 894 19.26 -8.88 8.95
CA SER A 894 19.33 -7.44 9.15
C SER A 894 20.76 -6.93 9.11
N LEU A 895 21.00 -5.80 8.45
CA LEU A 895 22.17 -4.97 8.67
C LEU A 895 21.89 -4.09 9.89
N VAL A 896 22.65 -4.29 10.97
CA VAL A 896 22.47 -3.62 12.26
C VAL A 896 23.69 -2.74 12.53
N ARG A 897 23.46 -1.49 12.93
CA ARG A 897 24.53 -0.54 13.28
C ARG A 897 25.09 -0.89 14.65
N GLU A 898 26.42 -0.94 14.79
CA GLU A 898 27.04 -1.36 16.06
C GLU A 898 26.93 -0.32 17.19
N SER A 899 26.78 0.97 16.86
CA SER A 899 26.76 2.05 17.85
C SER A 899 25.50 2.09 18.72
N ASP A 900 24.35 1.67 18.18
CA ASP A 900 23.02 1.85 18.79
C ASP A 900 22.09 0.62 18.66
N ASP A 901 22.59 -0.47 18.09
CA ASP A 901 21.86 -1.72 17.85
C ASP A 901 20.63 -1.57 16.93
N GLN A 902 20.58 -0.52 16.12
CA GLN A 902 19.44 -0.28 15.23
C GLN A 902 19.59 -1.03 13.90
N PRO A 903 18.57 -1.83 13.49
CA PRO A 903 18.54 -2.40 12.15
C PRO A 903 18.31 -1.28 11.13
N VAL A 904 19.22 -1.12 10.17
CA VAL A 904 19.11 -0.08 9.14
C VAL A 904 18.52 -0.61 7.83
N LEU A 905 18.66 -1.91 7.59
CA LEU A 905 18.10 -2.63 6.45
C LEU A 905 17.84 -4.08 6.87
N THR A 906 16.65 -4.60 6.60
CA THR A 906 16.28 -5.97 6.92
C THR A 906 15.66 -6.62 5.69
N ILE A 907 16.05 -7.86 5.40
CA ILE A 907 15.30 -8.75 4.51
C ILE A 907 14.60 -9.76 5.42
N SER A 908 13.29 -9.96 5.24
CA SER A 908 12.53 -10.87 6.08
C SER A 908 11.67 -11.82 5.27
N ALA A 909 11.52 -13.02 5.83
CA ALA A 909 10.62 -14.05 5.39
C ALA A 909 9.88 -14.58 6.62
N GLY A 910 8.56 -14.48 6.65
CA GLY A 910 7.79 -14.98 7.79
C GLY A 910 6.38 -15.35 7.39
N ALA A 911 5.60 -15.80 8.36
CA ALA A 911 4.19 -16.09 8.17
C ALA A 911 3.33 -15.13 8.96
N ARG A 912 2.32 -14.59 8.28
CA ARG A 912 1.23 -13.81 8.86
C ARG A 912 -0.08 -14.39 8.36
N GLY A 913 -1.20 -13.85 8.83
CA GLY A 913 -2.52 -14.31 8.40
C GLY A 913 -3.48 -14.43 9.57
N GLY A 914 -4.66 -14.94 9.24
CA GLY A 914 -5.74 -15.20 10.16
C GLY A 914 -6.39 -16.54 9.83
N ALA A 915 -6.87 -17.22 10.86
CA ALA A 915 -7.65 -18.46 10.79
C ALA A 915 -6.91 -19.66 10.17
N ALA A 916 -7.02 -19.76 8.84
CA ALA A 916 -6.76 -20.92 8.01
C ALA A 916 -5.84 -20.63 6.82
N ASP A 917 -5.78 -19.37 6.36
CA ASP A 917 -4.82 -18.99 5.34
C ASP A 917 -3.67 -18.24 5.99
N ILE A 918 -2.57 -18.98 6.13
CA ILE A 918 -1.30 -18.40 6.56
C ILE A 918 -0.52 -18.07 5.32
N VAL A 919 -0.29 -16.78 5.15
CA VAL A 919 0.41 -16.22 4.02
C VAL A 919 1.87 -16.07 4.38
N ALA A 920 2.76 -16.53 3.50
CA ALA A 920 4.17 -16.20 3.62
C ALA A 920 4.37 -14.76 3.19
N GLN A 921 4.90 -13.96 4.10
CA GLN A 921 5.30 -12.60 3.89
C GLN A 921 6.80 -12.57 3.57
N LEU A 922 7.16 -12.15 2.36
CA LEU A 922 8.53 -11.91 1.94
C LEU A 922 8.72 -10.42 1.69
N GLY A 923 9.78 -9.80 2.20
CA GLY A 923 9.97 -8.37 2.01
C GLY A 923 11.31 -7.85 2.45
N CYS A 924 11.50 -6.56 2.21
CA CYS A 924 12.60 -5.80 2.77
C CYS A 924 12.01 -4.88 3.84
N ASP A 925 12.27 -5.13 5.12
CA ASP A 925 11.89 -4.21 6.18
C ASP A 925 12.97 -3.15 6.41
N HIS A 926 12.54 -1.93 6.60
CA HIS A 926 13.29 -0.86 7.24
C HIS A 926 12.51 -0.40 8.46
N PRO A 927 13.16 0.21 9.47
CA PRO A 927 12.42 0.82 10.57
C PRO A 927 11.36 1.77 10.00
N GLY A 928 10.08 1.42 10.15
CA GLY A 928 8.95 2.22 9.70
C GLY A 928 8.35 1.90 8.36
N TRP A 929 8.87 0.94 7.61
CA TRP A 929 8.25 0.50 6.37
C TRP A 929 8.90 -0.79 5.86
N GLY A 930 8.11 -1.70 5.31
CA GLY A 930 8.67 -2.74 4.45
C GLY A 930 7.68 -3.09 3.34
N PRO A 931 8.03 -2.95 2.05
CA PRO A 931 7.25 -3.55 0.99
C PRO A 931 7.40 -5.05 1.18
N PHE A 932 6.26 -5.70 1.36
CA PHE A 932 6.18 -7.14 1.41
C PHE A 932 5.28 -7.62 0.27
N ILE A 933 5.65 -8.76 -0.30
CA ILE A 933 4.73 -9.58 -1.06
C ILE A 933 4.20 -10.66 -0.13
N GLU A 934 2.95 -11.02 -0.34
CA GLU A 934 2.30 -12.09 0.41
C GLU A 934 1.91 -13.20 -0.55
N TYR A 935 2.34 -14.42 -0.23
CA TYR A 935 1.96 -15.63 -0.94
C TYR A 935 1.00 -16.44 -0.09
N SER A 936 -0.15 -16.78 -0.65
CA SER A 936 -1.03 -17.81 -0.10
C SER A 936 -0.35 -19.18 -0.06
N PRO A 937 -0.84 -20.11 0.78
CA PRO A 937 -0.35 -21.49 0.80
C PRO A 937 -0.38 -22.15 -0.58
N ASP A 938 -1.41 -21.89 -1.40
CA ASP A 938 -1.55 -22.43 -2.75
C ASP A 938 -0.50 -21.86 -3.70
N GLU A 939 -0.25 -20.54 -3.66
CA GLU A 939 0.80 -19.91 -4.45
C GLU A 939 2.18 -20.45 -4.07
N LEU A 940 2.48 -20.63 -2.77
CA LEU A 940 3.74 -21.23 -2.33
C LEU A 940 3.89 -22.68 -2.80
N ARG A 941 2.83 -23.49 -2.65
CA ARG A 941 2.83 -24.90 -3.11
C ARG A 941 3.02 -25.01 -4.61
N ALA A 942 2.42 -24.11 -5.39
CA ALA A 942 2.56 -24.05 -6.84
C ALA A 942 4.01 -23.75 -7.29
N LEU A 943 4.80 -23.09 -6.43
CA LEU A 943 6.22 -22.84 -6.65
C LEU A 943 7.11 -24.06 -6.28
N GLY A 944 6.61 -25.00 -5.48
CA GLY A 944 7.30 -26.23 -5.08
C GLY A 944 7.25 -26.49 -3.57
N PRO A 945 7.85 -27.60 -3.08
CA PRO A 945 7.84 -27.96 -1.66
C PRO A 945 8.77 -27.07 -0.80
N SER A 946 9.80 -26.49 -1.42
CA SER A 946 10.75 -25.59 -0.77
C SER A 946 11.08 -24.43 -1.71
N PRO A 947 10.13 -23.53 -2.01
CA PRO A 947 10.33 -22.50 -3.01
C PRO A 947 11.50 -21.60 -2.62
N ARG A 948 12.41 -21.43 -3.58
CA ARG A 948 13.61 -20.60 -3.43
C ARG A 948 13.35 -19.20 -3.99
N PHE A 949 13.78 -18.21 -3.24
CA PHE A 949 13.67 -16.80 -3.57
C PHE A 949 15.02 -16.11 -3.48
N THR A 950 15.22 -15.13 -4.37
CA THR A 950 16.27 -14.13 -4.23
C THR A 950 15.63 -12.81 -3.88
N ILE A 951 15.85 -12.34 -2.66
CA ILE A 951 15.38 -11.04 -2.20
C ILE A 951 16.56 -10.07 -2.24
N ARG A 952 16.38 -8.95 -2.94
CA ARG A 952 17.38 -7.90 -3.04
C ARG A 952 16.84 -6.61 -2.43
N ALA A 953 17.61 -6.04 -1.53
CA ALA A 953 17.43 -4.70 -1.05
C ALA A 953 18.61 -3.83 -1.51
N ALA A 954 18.34 -2.69 -2.13
CA ALA A 954 19.37 -1.76 -2.58
C ALA A 954 19.17 -0.39 -1.93
N VAL A 955 20.29 0.25 -1.60
CA VAL A 955 20.36 1.65 -1.19
C VAL A 955 21.33 2.34 -2.14
N VAL A 956 20.76 3.16 -3.02
CA VAL A 956 21.50 3.95 -3.99
C VAL A 956 21.79 5.31 -3.35
N SER A 957 23.05 5.58 -3.04
CA SER A 957 23.49 6.80 -2.35
C SER A 957 23.68 7.96 -3.34
N GLY A 958 23.53 9.21 -2.90
CA GLY A 958 23.76 10.41 -3.72
C GLY A 958 22.59 11.41 -3.69
N ALA A 959 22.60 12.40 -4.60
CA ALA A 959 21.47 13.32 -4.77
C ALA A 959 20.22 12.53 -5.18
N GLY A 960 19.20 12.52 -4.32
CA GLY A 960 18.00 11.72 -4.52
C GLY A 960 18.16 10.25 -4.13
N ALA A 961 18.89 9.95 -3.04
CA ALA A 961 19.12 8.59 -2.57
C ALA A 961 17.82 7.75 -2.55
N GLN A 962 17.89 6.49 -2.97
CA GLN A 962 16.71 5.64 -3.12
C GLN A 962 16.90 4.30 -2.41
N ARG A 963 15.80 3.75 -1.91
CA ARG A 963 15.71 2.37 -1.44
C ARG A 963 14.87 1.56 -2.43
N ARG A 964 15.32 0.34 -2.71
CA ARG A 964 14.64 -0.57 -3.61
C ARG A 964 14.56 -1.95 -2.99
N CYS A 965 13.41 -2.61 -3.15
CA CYS A 965 13.21 -4.01 -2.79
C CYS A 965 12.74 -4.78 -4.02
N GLU A 966 13.42 -5.88 -4.31
CA GLU A 966 13.08 -6.82 -5.37
C GLU A 966 12.96 -8.23 -4.82
N ILE A 967 12.00 -9.00 -5.33
CA ILE A 967 11.84 -10.41 -4.99
C ILE A 967 11.73 -11.19 -6.28
N TRP A 968 12.63 -12.15 -6.44
CA TRP A 968 12.71 -13.01 -7.61
C TRP A 968 12.44 -14.46 -7.21
N SER A 969 11.67 -15.19 -8.02
CA SER A 969 11.51 -16.63 -7.87
C SER A 969 12.72 -17.40 -8.38
N GLU A 970 12.83 -18.68 -8.05
CA GLU A 970 13.88 -19.57 -8.57
C GLU A 970 13.93 -19.62 -10.11
N ARG A 971 12.81 -19.38 -10.77
CA ARG A 971 12.72 -19.32 -12.25
C ARG A 971 13.29 -18.03 -12.84
N GLY A 972 13.73 -17.09 -11.99
CA GLY A 972 14.19 -15.77 -12.41
C GLY A 972 13.05 -14.82 -12.78
N GLU A 973 11.82 -15.10 -12.35
CA GLU A 973 10.67 -14.21 -12.55
C GLU A 973 10.61 -13.18 -11.43
N LEU A 974 10.54 -11.90 -11.80
CA LEU A 974 10.36 -10.79 -10.86
C LEU A 974 8.94 -10.84 -10.30
N GLN A 975 8.82 -11.07 -9.00
CA GLN A 975 7.54 -11.17 -8.28
C GLN A 975 7.12 -9.83 -7.69
N LEU A 976 8.08 -9.04 -7.23
CA LEU A 976 7.86 -7.71 -6.66
C LEU A 976 9.04 -6.79 -7.02
N SER A 977 8.76 -5.56 -7.43
CA SER A 977 9.73 -4.46 -7.45
C SER A 977 9.09 -3.21 -6.89
N ARG A 978 9.68 -2.64 -5.83
CA ARG A 978 9.25 -1.36 -5.26
C ARG A 978 10.48 -0.48 -5.05
N THR A 979 10.42 0.75 -5.56
CA THR A 979 11.45 1.78 -5.35
C THR A 979 10.83 2.97 -4.63
N ARG A 980 11.57 3.55 -3.68
CA ARG A 980 11.15 4.71 -2.91
C ARG A 980 12.30 5.68 -2.73
N ALA A 981 12.05 6.97 -2.97
CA ALA A 981 13.01 8.03 -2.68
C ALA A 981 13.15 8.21 -1.15
N LEU A 982 14.38 8.42 -0.67
CA LEU A 982 14.70 8.58 0.76
C LEU A 982 14.24 9.91 1.38
N GLY A 983 13.71 10.84 0.57
CA GLY A 983 13.31 12.18 1.04
C GLY A 983 11.80 12.48 0.97
N GLU A 984 11.01 11.78 0.14
CA GLU A 984 9.67 12.29 -0.20
C GLU A 984 8.57 11.88 0.78
N HIS A 985 8.66 10.74 1.46
CA HIS A 985 7.58 10.23 2.34
C HIS A 985 8.10 9.70 3.68
N ALA A 986 9.18 10.28 4.17
CA ALA A 986 9.91 9.78 5.32
C ALA A 986 9.10 9.78 6.64
N LEU A 987 8.21 10.74 6.88
CA LEU A 987 7.80 11.05 8.25
C LEU A 987 6.95 10.01 9.00
N HIS A 988 6.14 9.16 8.33
CA HIS A 988 4.95 8.68 9.05
C HIS A 988 4.93 7.29 9.71
N HIS A 989 5.85 6.34 9.47
CA HIS A 989 5.65 4.98 10.07
C HIS A 989 6.73 4.40 10.96
N ALA A 990 7.91 5.01 11.08
CA ALA A 990 8.69 4.89 12.32
C ALA A 990 9.67 6.05 12.47
N LEU A 991 9.62 6.65 13.65
CA LEU A 991 10.76 7.26 14.32
C LEU A 991 11.38 8.44 13.54
N HIS A 992 11.15 9.65 14.08
CA HIS A 992 12.16 10.72 14.03
C HIS A 992 13.58 10.19 14.32
N HIS A 993 13.75 9.10 15.08
CA HIS A 993 15.04 8.41 15.24
C HIS A 993 15.56 7.58 14.04
N ALA A 994 14.73 7.09 13.11
CA ALA A 994 15.21 6.25 12.01
C ALA A 994 15.58 7.05 10.74
N LEU A 995 15.09 8.28 10.63
CA LEU A 995 15.23 9.12 9.43
C LEU A 995 16.39 10.10 9.52
N HIS A 996 16.75 10.56 10.72
CA HIS A 996 17.94 11.38 10.91
C HIS A 996 19.24 10.62 10.74
N HIS A 997 19.18 9.29 10.74
CA HIS A 997 20.33 8.48 10.39
C HIS A 997 20.17 8.02 8.94
N ALA A 998 20.57 8.92 8.02
CA ALA A 998 21.18 8.45 6.79
C ALA A 998 22.09 7.26 7.14
N LEU A 999 22.14 6.24 6.29
CA LEU A 999 23.15 5.23 6.49
C LEU A 999 24.48 5.98 6.57
N GLU A 1000 25.15 5.89 7.72
CA GLU A 1000 26.43 6.56 7.95
C GLU A 1000 27.53 5.54 7.66
N PRO A 1001 28.64 5.95 7.02
CA PRO A 1001 29.82 5.12 6.96
C PRO A 1001 30.21 4.66 8.37
N GLY A 1002 30.52 3.38 8.55
CA GLY A 1002 30.84 2.86 9.87
C GLY A 1002 30.81 1.35 9.99
N ASP A 1003 30.79 0.91 11.25
CA ASP A 1003 30.78 -0.50 11.63
C ASP A 1003 29.34 -0.99 11.81
N TYR A 1004 29.05 -2.10 11.15
CA TYR A 1004 27.76 -2.76 11.15
C TYR A 1004 27.97 -4.26 11.40
N ARG A 1005 26.86 -4.97 11.58
CA ARG A 1005 26.84 -6.43 11.51
C ARG A 1005 25.65 -6.91 10.71
N VAL A 1006 25.83 -8.00 9.98
CA VAL A 1006 24.73 -8.78 9.40
C VAL A 1006 24.24 -9.72 10.48
N GLU A 1007 22.98 -9.63 10.87
CA GLU A 1007 22.37 -10.39 11.96
C GLU A 1007 21.22 -11.26 11.43
N LEU A 1008 21.28 -12.56 11.75
CA LEU A 1008 20.20 -13.52 11.56
C LEU A 1008 19.30 -13.49 12.80
N VAL A 1009 18.02 -13.20 12.59
CA VAL A 1009 17.06 -12.94 13.66
C VAL A 1009 15.83 -13.84 13.51
N SER A 1010 15.49 -14.59 14.56
CA SER A 1010 14.21 -15.29 14.66
C SER A 1010 13.11 -14.26 14.94
N ARG A 1011 12.04 -14.31 14.14
CA ARG A 1011 10.76 -13.64 14.38
C ARG A 1011 9.74 -14.69 14.83
N GLY A 1012 8.92 -14.32 15.82
CA GLY A 1012 7.82 -15.16 16.32
C GLY A 1012 7.82 -15.45 17.81
N GLY A 1013 6.66 -15.94 18.27
CA GLY A 1013 6.40 -16.38 19.63
C GLY A 1013 7.00 -17.75 19.94
N PHE A 1014 6.94 -18.15 21.22
CA PHE A 1014 7.52 -19.41 21.73
C PHE A 1014 6.87 -20.67 21.15
N ASP A 1015 5.65 -20.56 20.67
CA ASP A 1015 4.78 -21.62 20.15
C ASP A 1015 4.80 -21.73 18.61
N SER A 1016 5.48 -20.82 17.93
CA SER A 1016 5.61 -20.79 16.48
C SER A 1016 6.94 -21.40 16.01
N ALA A 1017 6.88 -22.25 14.98
CA ALA A 1017 8.06 -22.86 14.37
C ALA A 1017 8.12 -22.56 12.86
N GLY A 1018 9.18 -21.88 12.44
CA GLY A 1018 9.54 -21.73 11.03
C GLY A 1018 10.86 -22.43 10.73
N GLN A 1019 11.01 -22.86 9.49
CA GLN A 1019 12.20 -23.47 8.94
C GLN A 1019 12.50 -22.85 7.57
N SER A 1020 13.69 -22.31 7.43
CA SER A 1020 14.16 -21.71 6.18
C SER A 1020 15.54 -22.24 5.82
N LEU A 1021 15.83 -22.33 4.53
CA LEU A 1021 17.15 -22.68 4.00
C LEU A 1021 17.86 -21.41 3.55
N LEU A 1022 18.95 -21.04 4.22
CA LEU A 1022 19.80 -19.93 3.81
C LEU A 1022 20.91 -20.44 2.88
N TYR A 1023 20.77 -20.16 1.59
CA TYR A 1023 21.75 -20.58 0.58
C TYR A 1023 22.91 -19.60 0.49
N ARG A 1024 22.61 -18.30 0.54
CA ARG A 1024 23.60 -17.26 0.30
C ARG A 1024 23.17 -15.91 0.87
N VAL A 1025 24.13 -15.17 1.41
CA VAL A 1025 24.00 -13.73 1.67
C VAL A 1025 25.10 -13.03 0.92
N THR A 1026 24.75 -12.19 -0.04
CA THR A 1026 25.72 -11.34 -0.72
C THR A 1026 25.46 -9.88 -0.44
N ALA A 1027 26.53 -9.11 -0.33
CA ALA A 1027 26.43 -7.67 -0.28
C ALA A 1027 27.49 -7.04 -1.15
N ARG A 1028 27.13 -5.99 -1.87
CA ARG A 1028 28.04 -5.11 -2.60
C ARG A 1028 28.02 -3.75 -1.90
N GLY A 1029 29.20 -3.20 -1.62
CA GLY A 1029 29.38 -2.02 -0.76
C GLY A 1029 29.83 -2.35 0.67
N LEU A 1030 29.64 -3.59 1.15
CA LEU A 1030 30.10 -4.04 2.46
C LEU A 1030 31.45 -4.75 2.37
N ARG A 1031 32.28 -4.57 3.39
CA ARG A 1031 33.52 -5.32 3.59
C ARG A 1031 33.43 -6.18 4.85
N PRO A 1032 33.83 -7.46 4.81
CA PRO A 1032 34.04 -8.23 6.03
C PRO A 1032 35.00 -7.49 6.96
N ARG A 1033 34.66 -7.42 8.26
CA ARG A 1033 35.55 -6.90 9.29
C ARG A 1033 36.09 -8.08 10.09
N ALA A 1034 37.40 -8.12 10.32
CA ALA A 1034 37.93 -9.05 11.32
C ALA A 1034 37.34 -8.69 12.70
N PRO A 1035 36.97 -9.66 13.53
CA PRO A 1035 36.52 -9.37 14.89
C PRO A 1035 37.57 -8.53 15.62
N ALA A 1036 37.14 -7.51 16.37
CA ALA A 1036 38.07 -6.65 17.10
C ALA A 1036 38.87 -7.49 18.12
N ARG A 1037 40.20 -7.42 18.06
CA ARG A 1037 41.07 -8.10 19.03
C ARG A 1037 40.76 -7.60 20.43
N GLY A 1038 40.29 -8.48 21.31
CA GLY A 1038 39.94 -8.16 22.69
C GLY A 1038 38.47 -7.82 22.93
N ASP A 1039 37.60 -7.93 21.91
CA ASP A 1039 36.17 -7.94 22.16
C ASP A 1039 35.83 -9.15 23.06
N PRO A 1040 35.21 -8.97 24.25
CA PRO A 1040 34.80 -10.09 25.09
C PRO A 1040 33.83 -11.03 24.36
N ARG A 1041 33.14 -10.58 23.30
CA ARG A 1041 32.38 -11.40 22.35
C ARG A 1041 33.27 -12.14 21.34
N VAL A 1042 34.59 -12.10 21.43
CA VAL A 1042 35.52 -12.79 20.52
C VAL A 1042 36.41 -13.77 21.28
N VAL A 1043 36.40 -13.75 22.63
CA VAL A 1043 37.00 -14.83 23.42
C VAL A 1043 36.32 -16.12 22.99
N GLU A 1044 37.10 -17.02 22.38
CA GLU A 1044 36.63 -18.30 21.92
C GLU A 1044 36.39 -19.17 23.16
N THR A 1045 35.17 -19.12 23.67
CA THR A 1045 34.71 -19.96 24.77
C THR A 1045 34.53 -21.38 24.26
N SER A 1046 34.67 -22.38 25.13
CA SER A 1046 34.34 -23.77 24.80
C SER A 1046 32.91 -23.91 24.24
N ALA A 1047 31.98 -23.05 24.67
CA ALA A 1047 30.64 -22.95 24.11
C ALA A 1047 30.60 -22.60 22.61
N ARG A 1048 31.46 -21.67 22.15
CA ARG A 1048 31.56 -21.28 20.73
C ARG A 1048 32.24 -22.35 19.88
N GLN A 1049 33.29 -22.99 20.40
CA GLN A 1049 33.93 -24.12 19.72
C GLN A 1049 32.94 -25.27 19.54
N LEU A 1050 32.20 -25.59 20.61
CA LEU A 1050 31.13 -26.59 20.56
C LEU A 1050 30.05 -26.24 19.55
N ALA A 1051 29.56 -25.00 19.57
CA ALA A 1051 28.59 -24.50 18.60
C ALA A 1051 29.05 -24.68 17.15
N ARG A 1052 30.32 -24.36 16.85
CA ARG A 1052 30.90 -24.52 15.51
C ARG A 1052 31.05 -25.99 15.12
N ALA A 1053 31.60 -26.82 15.99
CA ALA A 1053 31.74 -28.26 15.74
C ALA A 1053 30.39 -28.93 15.48
N TYR A 1054 29.37 -28.54 16.25
CA TYR A 1054 27.99 -28.99 16.06
C TYR A 1054 27.42 -28.57 14.69
N LEU A 1055 27.71 -27.34 14.24
CA LEU A 1055 27.25 -26.83 12.95
C LEU A 1055 27.97 -27.46 11.76
N ASP A 1056 29.23 -27.82 11.92
CA ASP A 1056 30.02 -28.52 10.88
C ASP A 1056 29.73 -30.02 10.81
N ALA A 1057 28.72 -30.48 11.55
CA ALA A 1057 28.30 -31.88 11.62
C ALA A 1057 29.40 -32.84 12.12
N ASP A 1058 30.43 -32.33 12.80
CA ASP A 1058 31.37 -33.13 13.58
C ASP A 1058 30.76 -33.43 14.95
N ILE A 1059 29.71 -34.24 14.94
CA ILE A 1059 28.94 -34.63 16.15
C ILE A 1059 29.87 -35.30 17.18
N ASN A 1060 30.91 -35.99 16.73
CA ASN A 1060 31.85 -36.68 17.61
C ASN A 1060 32.85 -35.71 18.25
N GLY A 1061 33.41 -34.76 17.50
CA GLY A 1061 34.26 -33.68 18.05
C GLY A 1061 33.46 -32.76 18.99
N ALA A 1062 32.25 -32.37 18.58
CA ALA A 1062 31.32 -31.63 19.43
C ALA A 1062 31.03 -32.35 20.75
N LEU A 1063 30.83 -33.68 20.73
CA LEU A 1063 30.56 -34.41 21.98
C LEU A 1063 31.76 -34.44 22.93
N VAL A 1064 32.98 -34.56 22.42
CA VAL A 1064 34.21 -34.58 23.24
C VAL A 1064 34.39 -33.25 23.97
N ASP A 1065 34.21 -32.13 23.26
CA ASP A 1065 34.31 -30.79 23.85
C ASP A 1065 33.11 -30.45 24.75
N ALA A 1066 31.90 -30.87 24.36
CA ALA A 1066 30.69 -30.66 25.15
C ALA A 1066 30.74 -31.36 26.51
N LEU A 1067 31.32 -32.56 26.58
CA LEU A 1067 31.42 -33.32 27.82
C LEU A 1067 32.54 -32.83 28.74
N ALA A 1068 33.48 -32.03 28.23
CA ALA A 1068 34.63 -31.52 28.98
C ALA A 1068 34.40 -30.13 29.60
N GLY A 1069 33.39 -29.37 29.16
CA GLY A 1069 33.11 -28.02 29.65
C GLY A 1069 32.11 -27.94 30.81
N ASP A 1070 32.38 -27.01 31.76
CA ASP A 1070 31.53 -26.71 32.93
C ASP A 1070 30.36 -25.72 32.64
N ASP A 1071 30.14 -25.32 31.38
CA ASP A 1071 29.07 -24.37 31.02
C ASP A 1071 27.69 -25.03 31.11
N ASP A 1072 26.84 -24.50 32.01
CA ASP A 1072 25.54 -25.07 32.37
C ASP A 1072 24.34 -24.43 31.63
N SER A 1073 24.60 -23.63 30.59
CA SER A 1073 23.54 -22.97 29.82
C SER A 1073 22.59 -23.98 29.15
N LEU A 1074 21.29 -23.64 29.12
CA LEU A 1074 20.24 -24.50 28.56
C LEU A 1074 20.47 -24.82 27.08
N GLN A 1075 21.05 -23.88 26.31
CA GLN A 1075 21.38 -24.09 24.91
C GLN A 1075 22.43 -25.18 24.69
N LEU A 1076 23.52 -25.19 25.48
CA LEU A 1076 24.55 -26.22 25.36
C LEU A 1076 24.03 -27.57 25.84
N LYS A 1077 23.18 -27.59 26.88
CA LYS A 1077 22.44 -28.79 27.28
C LYS A 1077 21.60 -29.33 26.13
N ALA A 1078 20.87 -28.48 25.40
CA ALA A 1078 20.07 -28.89 24.26
C ALA A 1078 20.93 -29.49 23.13
N ILE A 1079 22.07 -28.87 22.81
CA ILE A 1079 23.06 -29.43 21.88
C ILE A 1079 23.54 -30.79 22.34
N ARG A 1080 23.87 -30.93 23.63
CA ARG A 1080 24.34 -32.19 24.23
C ARG A 1080 23.26 -33.29 24.14
N VAL A 1081 22.00 -32.95 24.39
CA VAL A 1081 20.86 -33.88 24.24
C VAL A 1081 20.73 -34.36 22.78
N ASP A 1082 20.75 -33.44 21.80
CA ASP A 1082 20.65 -33.82 20.37
C ASP A 1082 21.85 -34.68 19.92
N ALA A 1083 23.08 -34.29 20.28
CA ALA A 1083 24.28 -35.05 19.95
C ALA A 1083 24.24 -36.47 20.53
N LEU A 1084 23.92 -36.62 21.83
CA LEU A 1084 23.81 -37.91 22.51
C LEU A 1084 22.68 -38.77 21.91
N ALA A 1085 21.53 -38.16 21.60
CA ALA A 1085 20.40 -38.85 21.01
C ALA A 1085 20.74 -39.41 19.61
N ARG A 1086 21.40 -38.62 18.77
CA ARG A 1086 21.84 -39.03 17.42
C ARG A 1086 22.91 -40.12 17.44
N GLN A 1087 23.73 -40.20 18.49
CA GLN A 1087 24.68 -41.29 18.72
C GLN A 1087 24.04 -42.55 19.32
N GLY A 1088 22.74 -42.54 19.62
CA GLY A 1088 22.05 -43.66 20.26
C GLY A 1088 22.28 -43.76 21.77
N ARG A 1089 22.95 -42.79 22.40
CA ARG A 1089 23.21 -42.72 23.85
C ARG A 1089 21.97 -42.19 24.60
N ARG A 1090 20.85 -42.89 24.47
CA ARG A 1090 19.53 -42.43 24.93
C ARG A 1090 19.45 -42.15 26.42
N ALA A 1091 20.04 -42.99 27.28
CA ALA A 1091 20.01 -42.79 28.73
C ALA A 1091 20.74 -41.50 29.15
N ASP A 1092 21.88 -41.22 28.52
CA ASP A 1092 22.65 -39.99 28.78
C ASP A 1092 21.90 -38.76 28.27
N ALA A 1093 21.32 -38.85 27.06
CA ALA A 1093 20.49 -37.78 26.50
C ALA A 1093 19.29 -37.48 27.41
N GLN A 1094 18.63 -38.52 27.91
CA GLN A 1094 17.50 -38.40 28.84
C GLN A 1094 17.92 -37.74 30.16
N HIS A 1095 19.07 -38.11 30.72
CA HIS A 1095 19.59 -37.50 31.95
C HIS A 1095 19.80 -35.99 31.77
N VAL A 1096 20.45 -35.57 30.69
CA VAL A 1096 20.66 -34.14 30.39
C VAL A 1096 19.33 -33.44 30.09
N LEU A 1097 18.41 -34.09 29.39
CA LEU A 1097 17.09 -33.54 29.08
C LEU A 1097 16.27 -33.23 30.33
N SER A 1098 16.33 -34.11 31.33
CA SER A 1098 15.67 -33.88 32.63
C SER A 1098 16.18 -32.60 33.32
N ASN A 1099 17.45 -32.23 33.15
CA ASN A 1099 17.98 -30.97 33.68
C ASN A 1099 17.41 -29.74 32.96
N ILE A 1100 17.13 -29.84 31.66
CA ILE A 1100 16.43 -28.78 30.91
C ILE A 1100 15.00 -28.67 31.45
N ILE A 1101 14.26 -29.76 31.49
CA ILE A 1101 12.86 -29.79 31.97
C ILE A 1101 12.73 -29.19 33.38
N ASN A 1102 13.65 -29.53 34.29
CA ASN A 1102 13.60 -29.11 35.69
C ASN A 1102 13.99 -27.64 35.91
N ALA A 1103 14.54 -26.94 34.91
CA ALA A 1103 14.82 -25.51 35.03
C ALA A 1103 13.53 -24.67 35.11
N GLY A 1104 12.38 -25.24 34.71
CA GLY A 1104 11.08 -24.57 34.69
C GLY A 1104 10.98 -23.50 33.60
N GLY A 1105 9.76 -23.09 33.27
CA GLY A 1105 9.49 -22.01 32.32
C GLY A 1105 8.54 -20.94 32.88
N ALA A 1106 8.07 -20.07 31.99
CA ALA A 1106 7.10 -19.02 32.34
C ALA A 1106 5.71 -19.62 32.66
N PRO A 1107 4.79 -18.92 33.35
CA PRO A 1107 3.48 -19.45 33.73
C PRO A 1107 2.64 -20.04 32.58
N ARG A 1108 2.74 -19.47 31.36
CA ARG A 1108 2.05 -19.98 30.15
C ARG A 1108 2.87 -21.02 29.37
N HIS A 1109 4.13 -21.21 29.73
CA HIS A 1109 5.08 -22.09 29.06
C HIS A 1109 5.87 -22.86 30.13
N PRO A 1110 5.29 -23.94 30.70
CA PRO A 1110 5.82 -24.61 31.90
C PRO A 1110 7.23 -25.20 31.72
N TYR A 1111 7.68 -25.37 30.48
CA TYR A 1111 9.02 -25.83 30.12
C TYR A 1111 9.88 -24.71 29.52
N PRO A 1112 11.22 -24.77 29.66
CA PRO A 1112 12.09 -23.85 28.95
C PRO A 1112 11.96 -24.01 27.44
N ARG A 1113 12.33 -22.94 26.74
CA ARG A 1113 12.28 -22.84 25.29
C ARG A 1113 12.97 -24.00 24.56
N GLU A 1114 14.13 -24.39 25.06
CA GLU A 1114 14.97 -25.43 24.48
C GLU A 1114 14.25 -26.78 24.41
N ALA A 1115 13.34 -27.06 25.36
CA ALA A 1115 12.53 -28.27 25.33
C ALA A 1115 11.55 -28.26 24.15
N TYR A 1116 10.85 -27.15 23.91
CA TYR A 1116 9.98 -27.01 22.73
C TYR A 1116 10.79 -27.11 21.43
N MET A 1117 11.94 -26.44 21.35
CA MET A 1117 12.80 -26.49 20.16
C MET A 1117 13.28 -27.90 19.84
N LEU A 1118 13.70 -28.69 20.84
CA LEU A 1118 14.10 -30.09 20.65
C LEU A 1118 12.93 -30.89 20.04
N LEU A 1119 11.77 -30.85 20.69
CA LEU A 1119 10.59 -31.59 20.22
C LEU A 1119 10.13 -31.19 18.81
N ARG A 1120 10.22 -29.90 18.47
CA ARG A 1120 9.77 -29.36 17.17
C ARG A 1120 10.79 -29.55 16.05
N ARG A 1121 12.07 -29.69 16.38
CA ARG A 1121 13.13 -29.90 15.41
C ARG A 1121 13.11 -31.33 14.84
N ASP A 1122 12.95 -32.33 15.72
CA ASP A 1122 12.96 -33.74 15.33
C ASP A 1122 12.01 -34.54 16.26
N PRO A 1123 10.68 -34.46 16.04
CA PRO A 1123 9.71 -35.09 16.93
C PRO A 1123 9.90 -36.60 17.04
N VAL A 1124 10.40 -37.25 15.98
CA VAL A 1124 10.65 -38.70 15.96
C VAL A 1124 11.81 -39.07 16.87
N LEU A 1125 12.88 -38.27 16.89
CA LEU A 1125 14.04 -38.52 17.74
C LEU A 1125 13.75 -38.22 19.22
N PHE A 1126 13.04 -37.14 19.50
CA PHE A 1126 12.89 -36.61 20.86
C PHE A 1126 11.62 -37.07 21.59
N GLU A 1127 10.56 -37.50 20.89
CA GLU A 1127 9.34 -38.00 21.55
C GLU A 1127 9.62 -39.08 22.60
N PRO A 1128 10.42 -40.13 22.32
CA PRO A 1128 10.66 -41.18 23.30
C PRO A 1128 11.42 -40.67 24.53
N LEU A 1129 12.32 -39.69 24.35
CA LEU A 1129 13.10 -39.09 25.44
C LEU A 1129 12.21 -38.24 26.34
N PHE A 1130 11.36 -37.39 25.76
CA PHE A 1130 10.41 -36.58 26.52
C PHE A 1130 9.37 -37.42 27.24
N ARG A 1131 8.83 -38.46 26.59
CA ARG A 1131 7.88 -39.38 27.23
C ARG A 1131 8.52 -40.08 28.43
N ALA A 1132 9.77 -40.52 28.30
CA ALA A 1132 10.50 -41.17 29.38
C ALA A 1132 10.85 -40.22 30.54
N SER A 1133 11.12 -38.93 30.27
CA SER A 1133 11.44 -37.94 31.30
C SER A 1133 10.21 -37.30 31.97
N LEU A 1134 9.10 -37.12 31.24
CA LEU A 1134 7.92 -36.38 31.73
C LEU A 1134 6.75 -37.28 32.15
N GLY A 1135 6.70 -38.52 31.69
CA GLY A 1135 5.52 -39.39 31.89
C GLY A 1135 4.24 -38.71 31.39
N PRO A 1136 3.16 -38.62 32.20
CA PRO A 1136 1.91 -37.96 31.80
C PRO A 1136 2.06 -36.49 31.40
N ARG A 1137 3.00 -35.77 32.01
CA ARG A 1137 3.26 -34.35 31.70
C ARG A 1137 3.80 -34.12 30.28
N TYR A 1138 4.17 -35.18 29.57
CA TYR A 1138 4.52 -35.10 28.15
C TYR A 1138 3.42 -34.46 27.30
N LEU A 1139 2.15 -34.69 27.64
CA LEU A 1139 1.04 -34.10 26.90
C LEU A 1139 0.97 -32.60 27.05
N GLU A 1140 1.20 -32.08 28.25
CA GLU A 1140 1.30 -30.63 28.51
C GLU A 1140 2.36 -29.99 27.58
N LEU A 1141 3.52 -30.64 27.43
CA LEU A 1141 4.56 -30.20 26.50
C LEU A 1141 4.09 -30.22 25.05
N VAL A 1142 3.48 -31.31 24.57
CA VAL A 1142 3.00 -31.43 23.18
C VAL A 1142 1.93 -30.39 22.87
N MET A 1143 0.95 -30.27 23.75
CA MET A 1143 -0.17 -29.33 23.61
C MET A 1143 0.32 -27.88 23.59
N THR A 1144 1.31 -27.54 24.41
CA THR A 1144 1.94 -26.22 24.39
C THR A 1144 2.80 -26.01 23.13
N ALA A 1145 3.61 -27.00 22.75
CA ALA A 1145 4.54 -26.90 21.62
C ALA A 1145 3.85 -26.86 20.25
N TYR A 1146 2.72 -27.54 20.12
CA TYR A 1146 1.97 -27.68 18.88
C TYR A 1146 0.57 -27.03 18.94
N GLY A 1147 0.16 -26.40 20.03
CA GLY A 1147 -1.17 -25.79 20.15
C GLY A 1147 -1.48 -24.81 19.03
N ALA A 1148 -0.57 -23.87 18.77
CA ALA A 1148 -0.68 -22.93 17.66
C ALA A 1148 -0.63 -23.64 16.30
N ALA A 1149 0.26 -24.63 16.13
CA ALA A 1149 0.36 -25.41 14.89
C ALA A 1149 -0.91 -26.23 14.61
N PHE A 1150 -1.51 -26.87 15.62
CA PHE A 1150 -2.77 -27.59 15.48
C PHE A 1150 -3.93 -26.63 15.22
N ALA A 1151 -3.98 -25.49 15.90
CA ALA A 1151 -5.03 -24.50 15.67
C ALA A 1151 -5.02 -23.97 14.22
N HIS A 1152 -3.83 -23.76 13.66
CA HIS A 1152 -3.66 -23.00 12.43
C HIS A 1152 -3.17 -23.78 11.21
N HIS A 1153 -2.51 -24.91 11.42
CA HIS A 1153 -1.85 -25.75 10.39
C HIS A 1153 -2.29 -27.21 10.46
N ALA A 1154 -3.45 -27.52 11.06
CA ALA A 1154 -3.95 -28.89 11.07
C ALA A 1154 -4.24 -29.46 9.66
N ASP A 1155 -4.36 -28.61 8.64
CA ASP A 1155 -4.46 -28.96 7.22
C ASP A 1155 -3.11 -29.04 6.50
N ASP A 1156 -2.01 -28.63 7.12
CA ASP A 1156 -0.69 -28.86 6.56
C ASP A 1156 -0.31 -30.34 6.72
N PRO A 1157 -0.08 -31.10 5.61
CA PRO A 1157 0.17 -32.53 5.68
C PRO A 1157 1.41 -32.89 6.53
N ARG A 1158 2.39 -31.99 6.60
CA ARG A 1158 3.57 -32.19 7.45
C ARG A 1158 3.21 -32.09 8.93
N THR A 1159 2.51 -31.04 9.33
CA THR A 1159 2.01 -30.84 10.69
C THR A 1159 1.07 -31.99 11.10
N GLN A 1160 0.21 -32.47 10.20
CA GLN A 1160 -0.62 -33.65 10.44
C GLN A 1160 0.22 -34.90 10.75
N ARG A 1161 1.23 -35.21 9.93
CA ARG A 1161 2.11 -36.37 10.15
C ARG A 1161 2.86 -36.28 11.47
N GLU A 1162 3.39 -35.11 11.81
CA GLU A 1162 4.09 -34.87 13.07
C GLU A 1162 3.16 -35.06 14.27
N LEU A 1163 1.98 -34.43 14.26
CA LEU A 1163 0.99 -34.56 15.33
C LEU A 1163 0.47 -35.99 15.44
N LEU A 1164 0.09 -36.64 14.34
CA LEU A 1164 -0.33 -38.04 14.37
C LEU A 1164 0.79 -38.93 14.91
N HIS A 1165 2.06 -38.66 14.61
CA HIS A 1165 3.19 -39.39 15.19
C HIS A 1165 3.25 -39.22 16.71
N LEU A 1166 3.21 -37.98 17.21
CA LEU A 1166 3.25 -37.65 18.64
C LEU A 1166 2.05 -38.21 19.40
N LEU A 1167 0.90 -38.28 18.73
CA LEU A 1167 -0.37 -38.74 19.30
C LEU A 1167 -0.64 -40.23 19.07
N ARG A 1168 0.23 -41.03 18.45
CA ARG A 1168 -0.07 -42.44 18.10
C ARG A 1168 -0.31 -43.39 19.29
N ARG A 1169 0.26 -43.07 20.45
CA ARG A 1169 0.18 -43.94 21.64
C ARG A 1169 -0.59 -43.25 22.74
N ASP A 1170 -1.50 -43.98 23.36
CA ASP A 1170 -2.13 -43.52 24.59
C ASP A 1170 -1.06 -43.23 25.64
N VAL A 1171 -1.31 -42.20 26.44
CA VAL A 1171 -0.43 -41.79 27.52
C VAL A 1171 -1.04 -42.34 28.80
N GLU A 1172 -0.43 -43.38 29.34
CA GLU A 1172 -0.79 -43.91 30.66
C GLU A 1172 -0.69 -42.78 31.70
N GLY A 1173 -1.78 -42.54 32.43
CA GLY A 1173 -1.85 -41.49 33.46
C GLY A 1173 -2.27 -40.09 32.98
N ALA A 1174 -2.65 -39.91 31.71
CA ALA A 1174 -3.31 -38.69 31.26
C ALA A 1174 -4.65 -38.47 32.00
N SER A 1175 -5.00 -37.22 32.31
CA SER A 1175 -6.31 -36.90 32.88
C SER A 1175 -7.43 -37.19 31.87
N PRO A 1176 -8.68 -37.42 32.31
CA PRO A 1176 -9.82 -37.59 31.41
C PRO A 1176 -9.98 -36.42 30.42
N GLU A 1177 -9.73 -35.19 30.88
CA GLU A 1177 -9.78 -33.97 30.05
C GLU A 1177 -8.70 -33.98 28.97
N GLN A 1178 -7.47 -34.35 29.33
CA GLN A 1178 -6.37 -34.48 28.38
C GLN A 1178 -6.65 -35.58 27.34
N GLN A 1179 -7.19 -36.72 27.77
CA GLN A 1179 -7.57 -37.81 26.85
C GLN A 1179 -8.67 -37.36 25.88
N GLN A 1180 -9.71 -36.69 26.38
CA GLN A 1180 -10.78 -36.15 25.56
C GLN A 1180 -10.25 -35.12 24.55
N GLU A 1181 -9.33 -34.24 24.96
CA GLU A 1181 -8.70 -33.29 24.05
C GLU A 1181 -7.83 -33.97 22.99
N LEU A 1182 -7.06 -34.99 23.35
CA LEU A 1182 -6.30 -35.78 22.40
C LEU A 1182 -7.17 -36.49 21.38
N GLU A 1183 -8.27 -37.09 21.82
CA GLU A 1183 -9.25 -37.72 20.93
C GLU A 1183 -9.86 -36.69 19.98
N ARG A 1184 -10.18 -35.48 20.47
CA ARG A 1184 -10.61 -34.37 19.61
C ARG A 1184 -9.54 -34.01 18.57
N TRP A 1185 -8.27 -33.92 18.96
CA TRP A 1185 -7.17 -33.63 18.04
C TRP A 1185 -7.00 -34.73 17.00
N ARG A 1186 -6.92 -36.00 17.43
CA ARG A 1186 -6.80 -37.16 16.54
C ARG A 1186 -7.97 -37.24 15.56
N ALA A 1187 -9.20 -37.15 16.05
CA ALA A 1187 -10.40 -37.22 15.22
C ALA A 1187 -10.42 -36.10 14.16
N ARG A 1188 -10.00 -34.87 14.53
CA ARG A 1188 -9.89 -33.77 13.56
C ARG A 1188 -8.81 -34.03 12.51
N LEU A 1189 -7.63 -34.47 12.92
CA LEU A 1189 -6.52 -34.75 11.99
C LEU A 1189 -6.85 -35.89 11.03
N LEU A 1190 -7.51 -36.95 11.50
CA LEU A 1190 -7.94 -38.07 10.66
C LEU A 1190 -8.98 -37.62 9.62
N ARG A 1191 -9.99 -36.83 10.02
CA ARG A 1191 -10.96 -36.27 9.07
C ARG A 1191 -10.33 -35.40 7.99
N LEU A 1192 -9.31 -34.60 8.35
CA LEU A 1192 -8.59 -33.77 7.39
C LEU A 1192 -7.73 -34.62 6.44
N ALA A 1193 -7.05 -35.65 6.97
CA ALA A 1193 -6.26 -36.57 6.15
C ALA A 1193 -7.12 -37.36 5.15
N GLU A 1194 -8.33 -37.78 5.56
CA GLU A 1194 -9.31 -38.47 4.69
C GLU A 1194 -9.85 -37.55 3.58
N ALA A 1195 -10.02 -36.25 3.83
CA ALA A 1195 -10.49 -35.30 2.83
C ALA A 1195 -9.47 -35.03 1.69
N ASP A 1196 -8.18 -35.22 1.95
CA ASP A 1196 -7.08 -35.00 1.01
C ASP A 1196 -6.60 -36.28 0.28
N GLU A 1197 -7.32 -37.40 0.45
CA GLU A 1197 -6.90 -38.73 -0.06
C GLU A 1197 -6.73 -38.93 -1.58
N PRO A 1198 -7.18 -38.06 -2.52
CA PRO A 1198 -6.81 -38.27 -3.92
C PRO A 1198 -5.29 -38.16 -4.18
N ALA A 1199 -4.52 -37.49 -3.31
CA ALA A 1199 -3.10 -37.20 -3.54
C ALA A 1199 -2.12 -38.03 -2.69
N LEU A 1200 -2.53 -38.57 -1.54
CA LEU A 1200 -1.61 -39.19 -0.57
C LEU A 1200 -1.29 -40.67 -0.82
N LEU A 1201 -2.11 -41.39 -1.60
CA LEU A 1201 -1.94 -42.83 -1.86
C LEU A 1201 -1.10 -43.15 -3.11
N GLY A 1202 -0.65 -42.14 -3.87
CA GLY A 1202 0.10 -42.35 -5.12
C GLY A 1202 1.53 -42.87 -4.96
N ASP A 1203 2.14 -42.76 -3.78
CA ASP A 1203 3.60 -42.96 -3.61
C ASP A 1203 4.00 -44.18 -2.76
N THR A 1204 3.03 -45.00 -2.33
CA THR A 1204 3.29 -46.21 -1.52
C THR A 1204 2.82 -47.51 -2.15
N ALA A 1205 2.16 -47.48 -3.31
CA ALA A 1205 1.58 -48.68 -3.93
C ALA A 1205 2.57 -49.58 -4.70
N ASP A 1206 3.80 -49.16 -4.98
CA ASP A 1206 4.72 -49.90 -5.87
C ASP A 1206 5.74 -50.83 -5.17
N ARG A 1207 5.60 -51.11 -3.86
CA ARG A 1207 6.46 -52.08 -3.16
C ARG A 1207 5.74 -52.95 -2.13
N ALA A 1208 4.95 -53.91 -2.62
CA ALA A 1208 4.77 -55.20 -1.94
C ALA A 1208 4.37 -56.30 -2.95
N PRO A 1209 5.08 -57.44 -3.02
CA PRO A 1209 4.68 -58.58 -3.83
C PRO A 1209 3.77 -59.54 -3.04
N GLY A 1210 2.72 -60.04 -3.70
CA GLY A 1210 2.24 -61.41 -3.48
C GLY A 1210 1.06 -61.61 -2.53
N SER A 1211 -0.13 -61.67 -3.14
CA SER A 1211 -1.20 -62.65 -2.90
C SER A 1211 -1.78 -62.85 -1.49
N ALA A 1212 -2.98 -62.31 -1.28
CA ALA A 1212 -4.16 -63.09 -0.86
C ALA A 1212 -5.44 -62.31 -1.19
N GLU A 1213 -6.39 -62.97 -1.85
CA GLU A 1213 -7.68 -62.42 -2.28
C GLU A 1213 -8.49 -61.80 -1.12
N PRO A 1214 -9.16 -60.65 -1.32
CA PRO A 1214 -10.14 -60.17 -0.36
C PRO A 1214 -11.51 -60.81 -0.62
N ARG A 1215 -12.04 -61.51 0.40
CA ARG A 1215 -13.46 -61.84 0.49
C ARG A 1215 -14.27 -60.57 0.69
N ALA A 1216 -15.33 -60.42 -0.12
CA ALA A 1216 -16.30 -59.33 -0.07
C ALA A 1216 -16.94 -59.16 1.32
N PRO A 1217 -17.18 -57.93 1.81
CA PRO A 1217 -18.04 -57.70 2.95
C PRO A 1217 -19.50 -57.61 2.54
N ALA A 1218 -20.35 -58.24 3.34
CA ALA A 1218 -21.80 -58.19 3.26
C ALA A 1218 -22.31 -56.77 3.57
N HIS A 1219 -23.33 -56.37 2.81
CA HIS A 1219 -24.17 -55.21 3.08
C HIS A 1219 -24.72 -55.23 4.51
N VAL A 1220 -24.45 -54.18 5.28
CA VAL A 1220 -25.26 -53.79 6.44
C VAL A 1220 -25.82 -52.41 6.16
N VAL A 1221 -27.15 -52.35 6.24
CA VAL A 1221 -28.02 -51.19 6.10
C VAL A 1221 -27.71 -50.19 7.21
N ALA A 1222 -27.45 -48.93 6.85
CA ALA A 1222 -27.37 -47.82 7.79
C ALA A 1222 -28.77 -47.22 7.98
N GLU A 1223 -29.29 -47.29 9.20
CA GLU A 1223 -30.39 -46.46 9.71
C GLU A 1223 -29.83 -45.16 10.32
N ASP A 1224 -30.68 -44.13 10.25
CA ASP A 1224 -30.52 -42.76 10.73
C ASP A 1224 -29.86 -42.58 12.11
N ARG A 1225 -28.96 -41.58 12.19
CA ARG A 1225 -29.01 -40.39 13.08
C ARG A 1225 -27.60 -39.84 13.37
N LEU A 1226 -27.25 -38.73 12.73
CA LEU A 1226 -26.87 -37.43 13.33
C LEU A 1226 -26.47 -36.45 12.22
#